data_AF-A0A553NRD5-F1
#
_entry.id   AF-A0A553NRD5-F1
#
_cell.length_a   1.000
_cell.length_b   1.000
_cell.length_c   1.000
_cell.angle_alpha   90.00
_cell.angle_beta   90.00
_cell.angle_gamma   90.00
#
_symmetry.space_group_name_H-M   'P 1'
#
loop_
_entity.id
_entity.type
_entity.pdbx_description
1 polymer ?
#
loop_
_entity_poly.entity_id
_entity_poly.type
_entity_poly.pdbx_seq_one_letter_code
_entity_poly.pdbx_strand_id
1 'polypeptide(L)'
;MPSAKSDMDNESGSVAKKAKMSQDVKSMSSKAFMDEFVVPVMLRALSAVNKERPDDPIDFLINYLKKEKAAPPPTSPTTTAGGPSEAKPESGPSTPAKEDTTPVLKLSHKVINGIVAERGQAPWQVLLENMNSGEICGGAIVNARFILTAAHCTVSFEKQGTRPLRYPANILAIVRQPTRCANRFLSSKYKYEIARVYNHPKYEAKANGQLLFDFALLQTARSMAPFDMDLKPICLPPIGPLLDAIQMSRIYPDSKTFVDKKLKHTPGKIIKHFEQLVADNNGEPLSKEVLTQFVDDNFEAEGQELEPWTPEDWTPRPKFVEKLENTELRGLAVRINGLWKDLSRRIKDEVRENPQLYSIIYVPNGFVVPGGRFREFYYWDTYWIVKALLLCEMAQTVRGIIENFLTMVETYGMVPNGGRIYYIKRSQPPFLTLMMKEYIKSTGDLDFLSQHVATLDKELQFWEKKRSVTLTKDDQEHLFFVFGTGGTGPRPESYREDFEHAETFTGKEEKEAFYYHIKAGAESGWDYSTRWMINAQAQNQGTLLDVKTSFIVPVDLNAIMYMNYKAMSDFYTQLGDTENAEFHTKKATLLKEAIGKVLWSEEDNMWFDYDLLNDKSRKYFYPSNLLPLWAECFDEANRATVTESSIAYLKSTGTIYCKGGVPTSLEESGQQWDFPNAWPPLQHILVAGLLNTKNEEARQMALNIARTYTQCTIFSCPEDAEVCHMFEKYDVNATGVAGGGGEYDVQTGFGWSNGVVFEFISLFGDDLMIEDPIFKDECQNFKQEIELNTHFDVSGGKSKLLRRDSNVNVQSVEQNPTNHPVLTIEETEEENPEKSAQNEPNSKPKQVNLTAVSKHDFSTPGLTRKLIRLYENLAK
;
A
#
# COMPACT_ATOMS: atom_id res chain seq x y z
N MET A 1 -83.43 -53.21 -33.93
CA MET A 1 -84.47 -52.82 -32.95
C MET A 1 -83.84 -52.88 -31.56
N PRO A 2 -84.04 -51.90 -30.66
CA PRO A 2 -84.73 -50.59 -30.77
C PRO A 2 -83.72 -49.41 -30.82
N SER A 3 -83.84 -48.43 -31.74
CA SER A 3 -84.59 -47.15 -31.67
C SER A 3 -84.07 -46.19 -30.56
N ALA A 4 -83.21 -45.21 -30.86
CA ALA A 4 -83.52 -43.89 -31.45
C ALA A 4 -84.51 -43.03 -30.63
N LYS A 5 -83.97 -41.99 -29.96
CA LYS A 5 -84.49 -40.62 -29.72
C LYS A 5 -83.59 -39.95 -28.67
N SER A 6 -82.62 -39.16 -29.12
CA SER A 6 -82.68 -37.70 -29.30
C SER A 6 -82.57 -36.95 -27.96
N ASP A 7 -81.35 -36.53 -27.64
CA ASP A 7 -81.10 -35.28 -26.92
C ASP A 7 -79.91 -34.61 -27.63
N MET A 8 -80.25 -33.78 -28.63
CA MET A 8 -79.41 -32.66 -29.01
C MET A 8 -79.36 -31.74 -27.80
N ASP A 9 -78.39 -31.91 -26.91
CA ASP A 9 -77.96 -30.87 -25.95
C ASP A 9 -76.69 -31.34 -25.22
N ASN A 10 -75.54 -31.44 -25.94
CA ASN A 10 -74.24 -31.32 -25.27
C ASN A 10 -73.00 -31.04 -26.15
N GLU A 11 -73.12 -30.96 -27.47
CA GLU A 11 -71.98 -30.49 -28.29
C GLU A 11 -71.76 -28.98 -28.19
N SER A 12 -72.80 -28.22 -27.85
CA SER A 12 -72.64 -26.81 -27.48
C SER A 12 -71.82 -26.67 -26.19
N GLY A 13 -71.92 -27.58 -25.22
CA GLY A 13 -71.21 -27.53 -23.94
C GLY A 13 -69.74 -27.98 -23.98
N SER A 14 -69.40 -28.97 -24.81
CA SER A 14 -68.03 -29.50 -24.98
C SER A 14 -67.17 -28.59 -25.87
N VAL A 15 -67.72 -28.14 -27.01
CA VAL A 15 -67.05 -27.15 -27.86
C VAL A 15 -67.01 -25.82 -27.13
N ALA A 16 -68.04 -25.41 -26.38
CA ALA A 16 -67.93 -24.25 -25.50
C ALA A 16 -66.92 -24.47 -24.37
N LYS A 17 -66.74 -25.65 -23.76
CA LYS A 17 -65.69 -25.86 -22.74
C LYS A 17 -64.29 -25.86 -23.33
N LYS A 18 -64.04 -26.46 -24.50
CA LYS A 18 -62.72 -26.42 -25.17
C LYS A 18 -62.43 -25.04 -25.80
N ALA A 19 -63.44 -24.39 -26.36
CA ALA A 19 -63.32 -23.03 -26.89
C ALA A 19 -63.20 -22.01 -25.76
N LYS A 20 -63.89 -22.21 -24.62
CA LYS A 20 -63.76 -21.39 -23.40
C LYS A 20 -62.43 -21.66 -22.70
N MET A 21 -61.94 -22.89 -22.59
CA MET A 21 -60.59 -23.16 -22.07
C MET A 21 -59.49 -22.66 -23.03
N SER A 22 -59.71 -22.69 -24.36
CA SER A 22 -58.80 -22.09 -25.34
C SER A 22 -58.91 -20.56 -25.40
N GLN A 23 -60.06 -19.95 -25.14
CA GLN A 23 -60.22 -18.50 -25.02
C GLN A 23 -59.70 -18.01 -23.68
N ASP A 24 -59.93 -18.75 -22.60
CA ASP A 24 -59.41 -18.50 -21.27
C ASP A 24 -57.89 -18.58 -21.31
N VAL A 25 -57.28 -19.64 -21.87
CA VAL A 25 -55.81 -19.72 -22.09
C VAL A 25 -55.27 -18.64 -23.04
N LYS A 26 -56.02 -18.22 -24.07
CA LYS A 26 -55.60 -17.10 -24.96
C LYS A 26 -55.78 -15.72 -24.32
N SER A 27 -56.64 -15.61 -23.31
CA SER A 27 -56.89 -14.39 -22.53
C SER A 27 -56.04 -14.33 -21.26
N MET A 28 -55.48 -15.47 -20.84
CA MET A 28 -54.52 -15.54 -19.74
C MET A 28 -53.29 -14.74 -20.11
N SER A 29 -52.87 -13.86 -19.20
CA SER A 29 -51.55 -13.26 -19.29
C SER A 29 -50.50 -14.38 -19.38
N SER A 30 -49.41 -14.13 -20.11
CA SER A 30 -48.33 -15.11 -20.25
C SER A 30 -47.86 -15.64 -18.89
N LYS A 31 -47.95 -14.81 -17.83
CA LYS A 31 -47.66 -15.22 -16.45
C LYS A 31 -48.62 -16.30 -15.95
N ALA A 32 -49.94 -16.11 -16.10
CA ALA A 32 -50.92 -17.09 -15.64
C ALA A 32 -50.81 -18.43 -16.39
N PHE A 33 -50.56 -18.39 -17.71
CA PHE A 33 -50.35 -19.61 -18.49
C PHE A 33 -49.07 -20.36 -18.05
N MET A 34 -47.99 -19.60 -17.80
CA MET A 34 -46.74 -20.16 -17.30
C MET A 34 -46.93 -20.79 -15.92
N ASP A 35 -47.57 -20.08 -14.99
CA ASP A 35 -47.76 -20.54 -13.60
C ASP A 35 -48.68 -21.77 -13.51
N GLU A 36 -49.71 -21.85 -14.35
CA GLU A 36 -50.71 -22.92 -14.28
C GLU A 36 -50.32 -24.17 -15.07
N PHE A 37 -49.60 -24.03 -16.20
CA PHE A 37 -49.33 -25.17 -17.11
C PHE A 37 -47.85 -25.49 -17.32
N VAL A 38 -46.94 -24.51 -17.25
CA VAL A 38 -45.52 -24.70 -17.65
C VAL A 38 -44.62 -24.89 -16.43
N VAL A 39 -44.78 -24.05 -15.41
CA VAL A 39 -43.96 -24.03 -14.20
C VAL A 39 -44.08 -25.33 -13.41
N PRO A 40 -45.26 -25.95 -13.21
CA PRO A 40 -45.36 -27.22 -12.47
C PRO A 40 -44.66 -28.40 -13.17
N VAL A 41 -44.62 -28.41 -14.50
CA VAL A 41 -43.94 -29.45 -15.29
C VAL A 41 -42.42 -29.21 -15.25
N MET A 42 -41.98 -27.96 -15.41
CA MET A 42 -40.56 -27.58 -15.33
C MET A 42 -39.97 -27.81 -13.94
N LEU A 43 -40.70 -27.50 -12.87
CA LEU A 43 -40.22 -27.73 -11.50
C LEU A 43 -40.06 -29.23 -11.19
N ARG A 44 -40.94 -30.09 -11.72
CA ARG A 44 -40.79 -31.54 -11.61
C ARG A 44 -39.58 -32.05 -12.41
N ALA A 45 -39.36 -31.53 -13.62
CA ALA A 45 -38.19 -31.88 -14.44
C ALA A 45 -36.87 -31.44 -13.80
N LEU A 46 -36.81 -30.23 -13.26
CA LEU A 46 -35.63 -29.69 -12.58
C LEU A 46 -35.38 -30.40 -11.24
N SER A 47 -36.45 -30.78 -10.53
CA SER A 47 -36.32 -31.62 -9.32
C SER A 47 -35.76 -33.00 -9.65
N ALA A 48 -36.15 -33.60 -10.78
CA ALA A 48 -35.59 -34.87 -11.25
C ALA A 48 -34.11 -34.73 -11.65
N VAL A 49 -33.72 -33.66 -12.36
CA VAL A 49 -32.30 -33.36 -12.66
C VAL A 49 -31.49 -33.22 -11.37
N ASN A 50 -32.00 -32.51 -10.38
CA ASN A 50 -31.29 -32.29 -9.12
C ASN A 50 -31.19 -33.57 -8.27
N LYS A 51 -32.21 -34.44 -8.34
CA LYS A 51 -32.21 -35.71 -7.63
C LYS A 51 -31.29 -36.74 -8.27
N GLU A 52 -31.29 -36.83 -9.60
CA GLU A 52 -30.58 -37.87 -10.33
C GLU A 52 -29.16 -37.46 -10.78
N ARG A 53 -28.84 -36.16 -10.76
CA ARG A 53 -27.53 -35.57 -11.11
C ARG A 53 -26.88 -36.19 -12.35
N PRO A 54 -27.56 -36.17 -13.51
CA PRO A 54 -27.05 -36.77 -14.74
C PRO A 54 -25.85 -36.00 -15.29
N ASP A 55 -24.93 -36.71 -15.96
CA ASP A 55 -23.70 -36.16 -16.54
C ASP A 55 -23.96 -35.06 -17.61
N ASP A 56 -25.09 -35.16 -18.33
CA ASP A 56 -25.62 -34.07 -19.18
C ASP A 56 -27.03 -33.65 -18.69
N PRO A 57 -27.11 -32.59 -17.85
CA PRO A 57 -28.36 -32.11 -17.29
C PRO A 57 -29.34 -31.58 -18.33
N ILE A 58 -28.86 -31.10 -19.48
CA ILE A 58 -29.70 -30.48 -20.50
C ILE A 58 -30.39 -31.55 -21.33
N ASP A 59 -29.67 -32.57 -21.79
CA ASP A 59 -30.27 -33.67 -22.54
C ASP A 59 -31.23 -34.51 -21.68
N PHE A 60 -30.91 -34.69 -20.39
CA PHE A 60 -31.82 -35.31 -19.45
C PHE A 60 -33.12 -34.51 -19.28
N LEU A 61 -33.01 -33.18 -19.10
CA LEU A 61 -34.17 -32.30 -18.97
C LEU A 61 -35.05 -32.32 -20.23
N ILE A 62 -34.44 -32.30 -21.42
CA ILE A 62 -35.14 -32.37 -22.71
C ILE A 62 -35.93 -33.68 -22.84
N ASN A 63 -35.34 -34.81 -22.47
CA ASN A 63 -36.00 -36.12 -22.54
C ASN A 63 -37.08 -36.28 -21.46
N TYR A 64 -36.88 -35.73 -20.26
CA TYR A 64 -37.87 -35.71 -19.18
C TYR A 64 -39.12 -34.92 -19.59
N LEU A 65 -38.94 -33.71 -20.13
CA LEU A 65 -40.04 -32.84 -20.56
C LEU A 65 -40.82 -33.42 -21.77
N LYS A 66 -40.14 -34.10 -22.69
CA LYS A 66 -40.79 -34.84 -23.79
C LYS A 66 -41.72 -35.95 -23.26
N LYS A 67 -41.37 -36.59 -22.14
CA LYS A 67 -42.16 -37.66 -21.50
C LYS A 67 -43.37 -37.12 -20.75
N GLU A 68 -43.24 -35.98 -20.06
CA GLU A 68 -44.33 -35.30 -19.33
C GLU A 68 -45.40 -34.65 -20.25
N LYS A 69 -45.02 -34.23 -21.47
CA LYS A 69 -45.95 -33.64 -22.46
C LYS A 69 -47.08 -34.60 -22.89
N ALA A 70 -46.98 -35.90 -22.56
CA ALA A 70 -47.97 -36.92 -22.92
C ALA A 70 -49.09 -37.14 -21.87
N ALA A 71 -49.07 -36.47 -20.71
CA ALA A 71 -50.03 -36.70 -19.61
C ALA A 71 -50.99 -35.51 -19.36
N PRO A 72 -52.29 -35.73 -19.01
CA PRO A 72 -53.27 -34.65 -18.78
C PRO A 72 -53.20 -34.02 -17.36
N PRO A 73 -53.60 -32.73 -17.16
CA PRO A 73 -53.40 -31.98 -15.91
C PRO A 73 -54.54 -32.10 -14.86
N PRO A 74 -54.28 -31.88 -13.54
CA PRO A 74 -55.24 -32.05 -12.43
C PRO A 74 -55.94 -30.75 -11.96
N THR A 75 -57.09 -30.85 -11.27
CA THR A 75 -57.99 -29.75 -10.81
C THR A 75 -57.87 -29.39 -9.30
N SER A 76 -58.01 -28.11 -8.92
CA SER A 76 -57.88 -27.56 -7.53
C SER A 76 -59.20 -27.04 -6.90
N PRO A 77 -59.35 -26.94 -5.54
CA PRO A 77 -60.56 -26.46 -4.84
C PRO A 77 -60.46 -25.05 -4.17
N THR A 78 -61.61 -24.47 -3.77
CA THR A 78 -61.87 -23.05 -3.41
C THR A 78 -62.11 -22.78 -1.90
N THR A 79 -61.78 -21.58 -1.37
CA THR A 79 -62.17 -21.08 -0.02
C THR A 79 -62.61 -19.59 -0.01
N THR A 80 -63.58 -19.25 0.86
CA THR A 80 -64.24 -17.94 1.04
C THR A 80 -63.99 -17.31 2.43
N ALA A 81 -64.17 -15.98 2.54
CA ALA A 81 -63.72 -15.04 3.57
C ALA A 81 -64.73 -14.67 4.70
N GLY A 82 -64.25 -14.00 5.77
CA GLY A 82 -65.03 -13.21 6.76
C GLY A 82 -64.15 -12.55 7.85
N GLY A 83 -64.38 -11.26 8.18
CA GLY A 83 -63.54 -10.37 9.02
C GLY A 83 -63.93 -10.17 10.51
N PRO A 84 -63.73 -8.97 11.14
CA PRO A 84 -62.79 -8.77 12.28
C PRO A 84 -63.41 -8.20 13.60
N SER A 85 -62.68 -8.25 14.74
CA SER A 85 -62.85 -7.35 15.93
C SER A 85 -61.73 -7.47 16.99
N GLU A 86 -61.46 -6.37 17.71
CA GLU A 86 -60.43 -6.06 18.73
C GLU A 86 -60.70 -6.60 20.17
N ALA A 87 -59.64 -6.82 20.98
CA ALA A 87 -59.45 -6.39 22.42
C ALA A 87 -58.28 -7.13 23.16
N LYS A 88 -57.60 -6.42 24.09
CA LYS A 88 -56.51 -6.82 25.05
C LYS A 88 -57.10 -7.25 26.44
N PRO A 89 -56.33 -7.62 27.52
CA PRO A 89 -55.07 -8.38 27.72
C PRO A 89 -55.10 -9.41 28.93
N GLU A 90 -53.95 -10.01 29.27
CA GLU A 90 -53.50 -10.67 30.54
C GLU A 90 -53.67 -12.20 30.81
N SER A 91 -52.53 -12.91 30.89
CA SER A 91 -52.01 -13.74 32.01
C SER A 91 -51.07 -14.89 31.52
N GLY A 92 -49.84 -14.99 32.06
CA GLY A 92 -48.84 -16.05 31.77
C GLY A 92 -48.93 -17.25 32.74
N PRO A 93 -47.88 -18.10 32.91
CA PRO A 93 -46.66 -18.34 32.12
C PRO A 93 -46.36 -19.85 31.84
N SER A 94 -45.52 -20.17 30.84
CA SER A 94 -44.49 -21.24 30.89
C SER A 94 -43.81 -21.49 29.51
N THR A 95 -42.48 -21.35 29.49
CA THR A 95 -41.49 -21.68 28.43
C THR A 95 -41.26 -23.20 28.29
N PRO A 96 -40.59 -23.75 27.22
CA PRO A 96 -39.53 -23.12 26.40
C PRO A 96 -39.53 -23.34 24.86
N ALA A 97 -38.96 -22.33 24.18
CA ALA A 97 -38.22 -22.25 22.91
C ALA A 97 -38.40 -23.29 21.77
N LYS A 98 -38.82 -22.82 20.59
CA LYS A 98 -38.40 -23.32 19.26
C LYS A 98 -38.44 -22.22 18.18
N GLU A 99 -37.27 -22.00 17.59
CA GLU A 99 -36.96 -21.60 16.20
C GLU A 99 -37.74 -20.43 15.55
N ASP A 100 -37.09 -19.27 15.52
CA ASP A 100 -37.42 -18.15 14.64
C ASP A 100 -36.77 -18.38 13.26
N THR A 101 -37.52 -18.96 12.32
CA THR A 101 -37.12 -19.03 10.91
C THR A 101 -37.34 -17.68 10.26
N THR A 102 -36.27 -16.92 10.09
CA THR A 102 -36.22 -15.76 9.19
C THR A 102 -36.55 -16.20 7.75
N PRO A 103 -37.43 -15.49 7.02
CA PRO A 103 -37.78 -15.88 5.65
C PRO A 103 -36.61 -15.60 4.69
N VAL A 104 -36.11 -16.67 4.08
CA VAL A 104 -35.16 -16.64 2.96
C VAL A 104 -35.77 -15.85 1.79
N LEU A 105 -35.14 -14.71 1.47
CA LEU A 105 -35.42 -13.90 0.28
C LEU A 105 -35.20 -14.73 -1.00
N LYS A 106 -36.29 -15.11 -1.67
CA LYS A 106 -36.26 -15.58 -3.07
C LYS A 106 -35.93 -14.39 -3.98
N LEU A 107 -34.73 -14.36 -4.55
CA LEU A 107 -34.36 -13.42 -5.61
C LEU A 107 -35.18 -13.68 -6.89
N SER A 108 -36.21 -12.86 -7.13
CA SER A 108 -36.76 -12.65 -8.47
C SER A 108 -35.82 -11.72 -9.25
N HIS A 109 -35.28 -12.20 -10.37
CA HIS A 109 -34.53 -11.35 -11.30
C HIS A 109 -35.45 -10.23 -11.84
N LYS A 110 -35.08 -8.98 -11.54
CA LYS A 110 -35.79 -7.69 -11.70
C LYS A 110 -36.64 -7.27 -10.50
N VAL A 111 -36.30 -6.11 -9.92
CA VAL A 111 -37.12 -5.41 -8.92
C VAL A 111 -38.37 -4.90 -9.61
N ILE A 112 -39.50 -5.56 -9.37
CA ILE A 112 -40.84 -5.10 -9.77
C ILE A 112 -41.61 -4.93 -8.46
N ASN A 113 -42.21 -3.75 -8.24
CA ASN A 113 -42.79 -3.31 -6.95
C ASN A 113 -41.77 -2.90 -5.87
N GLY A 114 -40.65 -2.29 -6.26
CA GLY A 114 -39.75 -1.64 -5.30
C GLY A 114 -40.42 -0.44 -4.60
N ILE A 115 -40.01 -0.15 -3.37
CA ILE A 115 -40.40 1.07 -2.66
C ILE A 115 -39.59 2.23 -3.23
N VAL A 116 -40.19 3.42 -3.35
CA VAL A 116 -39.47 4.63 -3.77
C VAL A 116 -38.33 4.87 -2.77
N ALA A 117 -37.08 4.86 -3.26
CA ALA A 117 -35.94 5.12 -2.41
C ALA A 117 -35.95 6.57 -1.89
N GLU A 118 -35.42 6.82 -0.70
CA GLU A 118 -35.26 8.16 -0.16
C GLU A 118 -34.03 8.86 -0.77
N ARG A 119 -33.97 10.20 -0.64
CA ARG A 119 -32.80 10.98 -1.07
C ARG A 119 -31.55 10.47 -0.33
N GLY A 120 -30.48 10.21 -1.09
CA GLY A 120 -29.22 9.70 -0.53
C GLY A 120 -29.22 8.19 -0.17
N GLN A 121 -30.30 7.45 -0.41
CA GLN A 121 -30.36 6.01 -0.11
C GLN A 121 -29.57 5.14 -1.10
N ALA A 122 -29.44 5.59 -2.35
CA ALA A 122 -28.65 4.94 -3.40
C ALA A 122 -27.81 5.97 -4.19
N PRO A 123 -26.82 6.62 -3.54
CA PRO A 123 -26.05 7.73 -4.12
C PRO A 123 -25.11 7.31 -5.26
N TRP A 124 -24.97 6.00 -5.49
CA TRP A 124 -24.24 5.41 -6.62
C TRP A 124 -25.10 5.14 -7.84
N GLN A 125 -26.42 5.29 -7.76
CA GLN A 125 -27.31 4.98 -8.87
C GLN A 125 -27.22 6.05 -9.96
N VAL A 126 -26.98 5.60 -11.19
CA VAL A 126 -26.88 6.45 -12.38
C VAL A 126 -28.04 6.18 -13.33
N LEU A 127 -28.62 7.25 -13.86
CA LEU A 127 -29.45 7.23 -15.05
C LEU A 127 -28.56 7.50 -16.26
N LEU A 128 -28.56 6.59 -17.23
CA LEU A 128 -27.90 6.78 -18.52
C LEU A 128 -28.96 7.16 -19.54
N GLU A 129 -28.81 8.32 -20.15
CA GLU A 129 -29.71 8.83 -21.19
C GLU A 129 -28.97 8.92 -22.51
N ASN A 130 -29.57 8.37 -23.58
CA ASN A 130 -29.14 8.68 -24.93
C ASN A 130 -29.75 10.01 -25.39
N MET A 131 -28.90 10.99 -25.62
CA MET A 131 -29.30 12.33 -26.04
C MET A 131 -30.06 12.38 -27.38
N ASN A 132 -29.93 11.34 -28.22
CA ASN A 132 -30.57 11.27 -29.54
C ASN A 132 -31.85 10.43 -29.56
N SER A 133 -31.89 9.29 -28.85
CA SER A 133 -33.03 8.36 -28.87
C SER A 133 -33.96 8.50 -27.66
N GLY A 134 -33.51 9.16 -26.58
CA GLY A 134 -34.22 9.21 -25.31
C GLY A 134 -34.27 7.86 -24.58
N GLU A 135 -33.49 6.86 -25.02
CA GLU A 135 -33.36 5.58 -24.33
C GLU A 135 -32.71 5.74 -22.97
N ILE A 136 -33.22 4.99 -21.99
CA ILE A 136 -32.82 5.08 -20.60
C ILE A 136 -32.29 3.74 -20.12
N CYS A 137 -31.07 3.75 -19.59
CA CYS A 137 -30.45 2.62 -18.89
C CYS A 137 -30.04 3.00 -17.46
N GLY A 138 -29.73 1.99 -16.66
CA GLY A 138 -29.14 2.16 -15.33
C GLY A 138 -27.62 1.99 -15.36
N GLY A 139 -26.95 2.60 -14.40
CA GLY A 139 -25.54 2.32 -14.08
C GLY A 139 -25.26 2.47 -12.59
N ALA A 140 -24.08 2.05 -12.17
CA ALA A 140 -23.59 2.23 -10.82
C ALA A 140 -22.22 2.93 -10.85
N ILE A 141 -22.05 3.98 -10.04
CA ILE A 141 -20.76 4.64 -9.86
C ILE A 141 -19.82 3.67 -9.16
N VAL A 142 -18.68 3.33 -9.79
CA VAL A 142 -17.67 2.44 -9.20
C VAL A 142 -16.58 3.26 -8.52
N ASN A 143 -16.21 4.40 -9.09
CA ASN A 143 -15.26 5.35 -8.51
C ASN A 143 -15.48 6.74 -9.12
N ALA A 144 -14.58 7.70 -8.83
CA ALA A 144 -14.70 9.09 -9.27
C ALA A 144 -14.73 9.30 -10.80
N ARG A 145 -14.41 8.28 -11.61
CA ARG A 145 -14.34 8.38 -13.07
C ARG A 145 -15.09 7.28 -13.83
N PHE A 146 -15.54 6.23 -13.16
CA PHE A 146 -16.08 5.05 -13.83
C PHE A 146 -17.48 4.68 -13.34
N ILE A 147 -18.34 4.38 -14.31
CA ILE A 147 -19.70 3.87 -14.11
C ILE A 147 -19.76 2.47 -14.73
N LEU A 148 -20.24 1.49 -13.98
CA LEU A 148 -20.53 0.14 -14.48
C LEU A 148 -21.97 0.09 -15.01
N THR A 149 -22.15 -0.47 -16.19
CA THR A 149 -23.47 -0.71 -16.80
C THR A 149 -23.45 -2.01 -17.60
N ALA A 150 -24.58 -2.38 -18.22
CA ALA A 150 -24.66 -3.51 -19.13
C ALA A 150 -24.06 -3.15 -20.50
N ALA A 151 -23.35 -4.07 -21.15
CA ALA A 151 -22.78 -3.81 -22.48
C ALA A 151 -23.86 -3.61 -23.54
N HIS A 152 -25.00 -4.30 -23.43
CA HIS A 152 -26.12 -4.10 -24.35
C HIS A 152 -26.66 -2.67 -24.31
N CYS A 153 -26.56 -1.99 -23.15
CA CYS A 153 -26.94 -0.59 -23.01
C CYS A 153 -26.04 0.36 -23.79
N THR A 154 -24.84 -0.07 -24.21
CA THR A 154 -23.91 0.78 -24.97
C THR A 154 -23.92 0.45 -26.47
N VAL A 155 -24.29 -0.79 -26.84
CA VAL A 155 -24.45 -1.22 -28.25
C VAL A 155 -25.85 -0.99 -28.80
N SER A 156 -26.90 -0.92 -27.97
CA SER A 156 -28.27 -0.61 -28.43
C SER A 156 -28.39 0.76 -29.10
N PHE A 157 -27.41 1.64 -28.89
CA PHE A 157 -27.25 2.92 -29.55
C PHE A 157 -26.86 2.83 -31.05
N GLU A 158 -26.72 1.61 -31.61
CA GLU A 158 -26.29 1.35 -32.99
C GLU A 158 -27.41 1.03 -34.00
N LYS A 159 -28.71 1.12 -33.67
CA LYS A 159 -29.74 0.78 -34.67
C LYS A 159 -30.00 1.90 -35.70
N GLN A 160 -29.05 2.07 -36.63
CA GLN A 160 -29.26 1.98 -38.09
C GLN A 160 -27.93 2.27 -38.85
N GLY A 161 -27.37 1.24 -39.51
CA GLY A 161 -26.55 1.42 -40.73
C GLY A 161 -25.01 1.46 -40.58
N THR A 162 -24.38 0.29 -40.66
CA THR A 162 -23.13 -0.01 -41.43
C THR A 162 -21.84 0.81 -41.24
N ARG A 163 -21.55 1.50 -40.12
CA ARG A 163 -20.17 1.86 -39.73
C ARG A 163 -20.00 1.92 -38.19
N PRO A 164 -18.93 1.35 -37.60
CA PRO A 164 -18.67 1.48 -36.17
C PRO A 164 -18.18 2.91 -35.86
N LEU A 165 -19.03 3.73 -35.25
CA LEU A 165 -18.61 5.03 -34.73
C LEU A 165 -18.12 4.86 -33.28
N ARG A 166 -16.81 5.04 -33.12
CA ARG A 166 -16.03 5.14 -31.87
C ARG A 166 -16.41 6.31 -30.94
N TYR A 167 -17.67 6.78 -30.92
CA TYR A 167 -18.01 8.04 -30.24
C TYR A 167 -18.95 7.88 -29.03
N PRO A 168 -18.48 8.21 -27.81
CA PRO A 168 -19.28 8.23 -26.58
C PRO A 168 -20.12 9.51 -26.39
N ALA A 169 -20.16 10.39 -27.41
CA ALA A 169 -20.70 11.75 -27.35
C ALA A 169 -22.22 11.87 -27.09
N ASN A 170 -22.96 10.76 -27.14
CA ASN A 170 -24.42 10.77 -26.98
C ASN A 170 -24.90 10.16 -25.65
N ILE A 171 -24.00 9.63 -24.81
CA ILE A 171 -24.38 9.08 -23.50
C ILE A 171 -24.18 10.16 -22.44
N LEU A 172 -25.28 10.53 -21.79
CA LEU A 172 -25.26 11.41 -20.62
C LEU A 172 -25.53 10.59 -19.36
N ALA A 173 -24.57 10.60 -18.43
CA ALA A 173 -24.76 10.04 -17.09
C ALA A 173 -25.32 11.12 -16.16
N ILE A 174 -26.47 10.84 -15.56
CA ILE A 174 -27.15 11.73 -14.61
C ILE A 174 -27.21 11.03 -13.26
N VAL A 175 -26.59 11.63 -12.26
CA VAL A 175 -26.62 11.12 -10.89
C VAL A 175 -27.64 11.93 -10.10
N ARG A 176 -28.79 11.31 -9.79
CA ARG A 176 -29.85 11.72 -8.82
C ARG A 176 -31.17 11.05 -9.22
N GLN A 177 -32.07 10.86 -8.25
CA GLN A 177 -33.46 10.51 -8.54
C GLN A 177 -34.15 11.59 -9.38
N PRO A 178 -34.68 11.26 -10.57
CA PRO A 178 -35.72 12.07 -11.17
C PRO A 178 -36.98 11.87 -10.31
N THR A 179 -37.33 12.85 -9.48
CA THR A 179 -38.72 12.91 -9.03
C THR A 179 -39.56 13.11 -10.28
N ARG A 180 -40.48 12.18 -10.54
CA ARG A 180 -41.41 12.23 -11.69
C ARG A 180 -42.22 13.55 -11.79
N CYS A 181 -42.13 14.42 -10.78
CA CYS A 181 -42.87 15.68 -10.65
C CYS A 181 -42.02 16.97 -10.64
N ALA A 182 -40.71 16.94 -10.93
CA ALA A 182 -39.92 18.19 -11.01
C ALA A 182 -39.44 18.48 -12.44
N ASN A 183 -40.07 19.47 -13.06
CA ASN A 183 -39.67 20.07 -14.34
C ASN A 183 -38.19 20.50 -14.37
N ARG A 184 -37.48 20.02 -15.39
CA ARG A 184 -36.48 20.69 -16.27
C ARG A 184 -35.34 21.56 -15.72
N PHE A 185 -35.07 21.63 -14.42
CA PHE A 185 -33.86 22.27 -13.87
C PHE A 185 -33.06 21.32 -12.97
N LEU A 186 -32.48 20.28 -13.58
CA LEU A 186 -31.36 19.58 -12.97
C LEU A 186 -30.14 20.50 -13.06
N SER A 187 -29.51 20.85 -11.94
CA SER A 187 -28.25 21.61 -11.97
C SER A 187 -27.22 20.84 -12.79
N SER A 188 -26.40 21.56 -13.56
CA SER A 188 -25.29 20.98 -14.35
C SER A 188 -24.31 20.17 -13.48
N LYS A 189 -24.36 20.35 -12.15
CA LYS A 189 -23.48 19.71 -11.16
C LYS A 189 -23.39 18.19 -11.30
N TYR A 190 -24.49 17.49 -11.58
CA TYR A 190 -24.54 16.01 -11.58
C TYR A 190 -24.74 15.37 -12.97
N LYS A 191 -24.46 16.13 -14.03
CA LYS A 191 -24.49 15.65 -15.41
C LYS A 191 -23.07 15.39 -15.91
N TYR A 192 -22.80 14.17 -16.35
CA TYR A 192 -21.47 13.73 -16.77
C TYR A 192 -21.53 13.15 -18.17
N GLU A 193 -20.85 13.81 -19.11
CA GLU A 193 -20.58 13.25 -20.43
C GLU A 193 -19.64 12.05 -20.31
N ILE A 194 -19.82 11.07 -21.19
CA ILE A 194 -18.94 9.91 -21.26
C ILE A 194 -17.80 10.19 -22.24
N ALA A 195 -16.56 10.04 -21.78
CA ALA A 195 -15.37 10.19 -22.59
C ALA A 195 -14.96 8.89 -23.29
N ARG A 196 -15.22 7.72 -22.69
CA ARG A 196 -14.91 6.39 -23.26
C ARG A 196 -15.88 5.32 -22.78
N VAL A 197 -16.15 4.34 -23.64
CA VAL A 197 -16.93 3.14 -23.34
C VAL A 197 -16.02 1.92 -23.49
N TYR A 198 -15.98 1.06 -22.48
CA TYR A 198 -15.23 -0.18 -22.44
C TYR A 198 -16.21 -1.35 -22.30
N ASN A 199 -16.68 -1.87 -23.43
CA ASN A 199 -17.45 -3.11 -23.44
C ASN A 199 -16.52 -4.28 -23.14
N HIS A 200 -17.02 -5.29 -22.44
CA HIS A 200 -16.26 -6.52 -22.24
C HIS A 200 -15.85 -7.10 -23.61
N PRO A 201 -14.58 -7.47 -23.84
CA PRO A 201 -14.10 -7.92 -25.16
C PRO A 201 -14.81 -9.15 -25.73
N LYS A 202 -15.42 -9.97 -24.86
CA LYS A 202 -16.20 -11.17 -25.22
C LYS A 202 -17.72 -10.92 -25.23
N TYR A 203 -18.17 -9.67 -25.14
CA TYR A 203 -19.60 -9.38 -25.18
C TYR A 203 -20.21 -9.90 -26.50
N GLU A 204 -21.27 -10.68 -26.40
CA GLU A 204 -21.98 -11.24 -27.56
C GLU A 204 -23.48 -11.26 -27.29
N ALA A 205 -24.27 -10.69 -28.21
CA ALA A 205 -25.71 -10.87 -28.24
C ALA A 205 -26.07 -11.99 -29.21
N LYS A 206 -26.44 -13.16 -28.68
CA LYS A 206 -26.81 -14.31 -29.51
C LYS A 206 -28.21 -14.14 -30.08
N ALA A 207 -28.45 -14.77 -31.24
CA ALA A 207 -29.73 -14.70 -31.95
C ALA A 207 -30.93 -15.22 -31.14
N ASN A 208 -30.70 -16.05 -30.13
CA ASN A 208 -31.72 -16.53 -29.19
C ASN A 208 -32.05 -15.53 -28.05
N GLY A 209 -31.49 -14.32 -28.08
CA GLY A 209 -31.68 -13.30 -27.05
C GLY A 209 -30.76 -13.45 -25.82
N GLN A 210 -29.86 -14.44 -25.81
CA GLN A 210 -28.87 -14.58 -24.75
C GLN A 210 -27.78 -13.52 -24.89
N LEU A 211 -27.52 -12.78 -23.82
CA LEU A 211 -26.43 -11.81 -23.74
C LEU A 211 -25.27 -12.43 -22.94
N LEU A 212 -24.13 -12.65 -23.58
CA LEU A 212 -22.91 -13.14 -22.93
C LEU A 212 -21.99 -11.97 -22.58
N PHE A 213 -21.38 -12.03 -21.39
CA PHE A 213 -20.46 -11.00 -20.89
C PHE A 213 -21.03 -9.57 -21.00
N ASP A 214 -22.29 -9.43 -20.60
CA ASP A 214 -23.10 -8.22 -20.77
C ASP A 214 -22.80 -7.13 -19.75
N PHE A 215 -21.56 -6.64 -19.74
CA PHE A 215 -21.15 -5.55 -18.87
C PHE A 215 -20.12 -4.64 -19.55
N ALA A 216 -20.17 -3.36 -19.18
CA ALA A 216 -19.32 -2.32 -19.73
C ALA A 216 -18.96 -1.28 -18.66
N LEU A 217 -17.78 -0.68 -18.81
CA LEU A 217 -17.35 0.47 -18.03
C LEU A 217 -17.45 1.75 -18.87
N LEU A 218 -18.09 2.78 -18.31
CA LEU A 218 -18.16 4.11 -18.90
C LEU A 218 -17.22 5.02 -18.13
N GLN A 219 -16.26 5.63 -18.82
CA GLN A 219 -15.38 6.63 -18.25
C GLN A 219 -15.98 8.01 -18.45
N THR A 220 -16.23 8.77 -17.37
CA THR A 220 -16.75 10.13 -17.45
C THR A 220 -15.67 11.12 -17.94
N ALA A 221 -16.08 12.15 -18.68
CA ALA A 221 -15.19 13.20 -19.19
C ALA A 221 -14.56 14.03 -18.06
N ARG A 222 -15.34 14.32 -17.02
CA ARG A 222 -14.90 15.00 -15.80
C ARG A 222 -15.04 14.12 -14.56
N SER A 223 -14.30 14.45 -13.51
CA SER A 223 -14.39 13.78 -12.21
C SER A 223 -15.79 13.94 -11.59
N MET A 224 -16.30 12.86 -11.01
CA MET A 224 -17.47 12.84 -10.13
C MET A 224 -17.12 13.18 -8.68
N ALA A 225 -15.84 13.32 -8.33
CA ALA A 225 -15.43 13.84 -7.03
C ALA A 225 -15.43 15.39 -7.01
N PRO A 226 -15.60 16.05 -5.84
CA PRO A 226 -15.79 15.46 -4.51
C PRO A 226 -17.16 14.77 -4.35
N PHE A 227 -17.20 13.70 -3.56
CA PHE A 227 -18.43 12.97 -3.25
C PHE A 227 -19.22 13.67 -2.15
N ASP A 228 -20.54 13.59 -2.22
CA ASP A 228 -21.46 14.18 -1.25
C ASP A 228 -22.58 13.19 -0.89
N MET A 229 -23.61 13.63 -0.16
CA MET A 229 -24.72 12.77 0.25
C MET A 229 -25.50 12.17 -0.92
N ASP A 230 -25.51 12.84 -2.07
CA ASP A 230 -26.28 12.46 -3.26
C ASP A 230 -25.42 11.77 -4.34
N LEU A 231 -24.10 11.75 -4.17
CA LEU A 231 -23.12 11.30 -5.16
C LEU A 231 -21.97 10.55 -4.47
N LYS A 232 -22.01 9.21 -4.47
CA LYS A 232 -20.95 8.34 -3.91
C LYS A 232 -20.79 7.08 -4.76
N PRO A 233 -19.61 6.44 -4.79
CA PRO A 233 -19.46 5.14 -5.42
C PRO A 233 -20.22 4.06 -4.64
N ILE A 234 -20.57 2.97 -5.32
CA ILE A 234 -21.12 1.78 -4.70
C ILE A 234 -20.07 1.18 -3.76
N CYS A 235 -20.52 0.64 -2.62
CA CYS A 235 -19.66 -0.19 -1.78
C CYS A 235 -19.26 -1.43 -2.58
N LEU A 236 -17.99 -1.52 -2.96
CA LEU A 236 -17.43 -2.78 -3.43
C LEU A 236 -17.35 -3.75 -2.26
N PRO A 237 -17.48 -5.07 -2.50
CA PRO A 237 -17.31 -6.04 -1.42
C PRO A 237 -15.96 -5.78 -0.72
N PRO A 238 -15.92 -5.90 0.62
CA PRO A 238 -14.66 -5.79 1.35
C PRO A 238 -13.71 -6.90 0.89
N ILE A 239 -12.48 -6.86 1.43
CA ILE A 239 -11.56 -7.99 1.36
C ILE A 239 -12.34 -9.29 1.68
N GLY A 240 -12.27 -10.26 0.76
CA GLY A 240 -13.21 -11.37 0.73
C GLY A 240 -13.12 -12.27 1.96
N PRO A 241 -14.21 -13.00 2.30
CA PRO A 241 -14.29 -13.82 3.52
C PRO A 241 -13.21 -14.91 3.60
N LEU A 242 -12.67 -15.34 2.46
CA LEU A 242 -11.52 -16.25 2.40
C LEU A 242 -10.24 -15.63 3.00
N LEU A 243 -9.93 -14.39 2.61
CA LEU A 243 -8.71 -13.73 3.10
C LEU A 243 -8.83 -13.44 4.60
N ASP A 244 -10.01 -12.98 5.03
CA ASP A 244 -10.31 -12.76 6.45
C ASP A 244 -10.14 -14.03 7.29
N ALA A 245 -10.79 -15.13 6.89
CA ALA A 245 -10.70 -16.41 7.60
C ALA A 245 -9.26 -16.90 7.73
N ILE A 246 -8.47 -16.79 6.65
CA ILE A 246 -7.09 -17.25 6.65
C ILE A 246 -6.20 -16.36 7.52
N GLN A 247 -6.28 -15.04 7.38
CA GLN A 247 -5.40 -14.13 8.12
C GLN A 247 -5.70 -14.18 9.62
N MET A 248 -6.98 -14.17 10.00
CA MET A 248 -7.41 -14.20 11.41
C MET A 248 -7.20 -15.57 12.07
N SER A 249 -7.12 -16.66 11.29
CA SER A 249 -6.76 -17.97 11.84
C SER A 249 -5.30 -18.09 12.28
N ARG A 250 -4.42 -17.16 11.87
CA ARG A 250 -2.98 -17.18 12.19
C ARG A 250 -2.32 -18.51 11.80
N ILE A 251 -2.67 -19.08 10.65
CA ILE A 251 -1.97 -20.26 10.11
C ILE A 251 -0.54 -19.92 9.66
N TYR A 252 -0.28 -18.65 9.33
CA TYR A 252 1.06 -18.13 9.06
C TYR A 252 1.45 -17.05 10.07
N PRO A 253 2.73 -17.01 10.49
CA PRO A 253 3.22 -15.96 11.38
C PRO A 253 3.25 -14.59 10.68
N ASP A 254 3.55 -14.53 9.39
CA ASP A 254 3.56 -13.29 8.59
C ASP A 254 2.35 -13.26 7.64
N SER A 255 1.52 -12.21 7.76
CA SER A 255 0.34 -11.97 6.92
C SER A 255 0.67 -11.89 5.42
N LYS A 256 1.89 -11.48 5.05
CA LYS A 256 2.34 -11.43 3.65
C LYS A 256 2.46 -12.81 3.01
N THR A 257 2.72 -13.85 3.81
CA THR A 257 2.92 -15.22 3.32
C THR A 257 1.77 -15.70 2.45
N PHE A 258 0.53 -15.50 2.91
CA PHE A 258 -0.65 -16.03 2.21
C PHE A 258 -0.96 -15.26 0.93
N VAL A 259 -0.87 -13.93 0.96
CA VAL A 259 -1.20 -13.08 -0.19
C VAL A 259 -0.18 -13.18 -1.33
N ASP A 260 0.98 -13.78 -1.08
CA ASP A 260 2.02 -14.07 -2.09
C ASP A 260 1.87 -15.45 -2.74
N LYS A 261 0.97 -16.30 -2.25
CA LYS A 261 0.75 -17.63 -2.82
C LYS A 261 0.04 -17.57 -4.16
N LYS A 262 0.50 -18.41 -5.09
CA LYS A 262 -0.17 -18.66 -6.37
C LYS A 262 -1.39 -19.57 -6.17
N LEU A 263 -2.46 -19.27 -6.89
CA LEU A 263 -3.67 -20.09 -6.94
C LEU A 263 -3.46 -21.32 -7.86
N LYS A 264 -3.81 -22.53 -7.38
CA LYS A 264 -3.82 -23.77 -8.20
C LYS A 264 -4.98 -23.80 -9.21
N HIS A 265 -6.00 -22.97 -8.98
CA HIS A 265 -7.24 -22.93 -9.74
C HIS A 265 -7.69 -21.49 -9.96
N THR A 266 -8.60 -21.26 -10.92
CA THR A 266 -9.16 -19.91 -11.15
C THR A 266 -9.78 -19.35 -9.87
N PRO A 267 -9.71 -18.02 -9.63
CA PRO A 267 -10.28 -17.39 -8.43
C PRO A 267 -11.71 -17.82 -8.12
N GLY A 268 -12.58 -17.88 -9.14
CA GLY A 268 -13.98 -18.30 -8.97
C GLY A 268 -14.16 -19.76 -8.52
N LYS A 269 -13.22 -20.66 -8.84
CA LYS A 269 -13.26 -22.05 -8.37
C LYS A 269 -12.82 -22.13 -6.90
N ILE A 270 -11.79 -21.37 -6.52
CA ILE A 270 -11.31 -21.32 -5.13
C ILE A 270 -12.37 -20.72 -4.21
N ILE A 271 -13.02 -19.63 -4.63
CA ILE A 271 -14.15 -19.06 -3.86
C ILE A 271 -15.28 -20.07 -3.70
N LYS A 272 -15.66 -20.82 -4.74
CA LYS A 272 -16.66 -21.89 -4.62
C LYS A 272 -16.23 -23.02 -3.68
N HIS A 273 -14.96 -23.44 -3.72
CA HIS A 273 -14.45 -24.43 -2.78
C HIS A 273 -14.54 -23.92 -1.34
N PHE A 274 -14.23 -22.64 -1.11
CA PHE A 274 -14.31 -22.03 0.21
C PHE A 274 -15.76 -21.89 0.70
N GLU A 275 -16.67 -21.44 -0.16
CA GLU A 275 -18.11 -21.36 0.14
C GLU A 275 -18.68 -22.74 0.51
N GLN A 276 -18.29 -23.79 -0.23
CA GLN A 276 -18.66 -25.17 0.09
C GLN A 276 -18.08 -25.60 1.44
N LEU A 277 -16.81 -25.30 1.71
CA LEU A 277 -16.16 -25.62 2.98
C LEU A 277 -16.88 -24.98 4.18
N VAL A 278 -17.27 -23.71 4.05
CA VAL A 278 -18.05 -22.99 5.08
C VAL A 278 -19.43 -23.62 5.24
N ALA A 279 -20.10 -23.99 4.15
CA ALA A 279 -21.41 -24.63 4.18
C ALA A 279 -21.35 -26.02 4.84
N ASP A 280 -20.31 -26.81 4.56
CA ASP A 280 -20.08 -28.14 5.14
C ASP A 280 -19.78 -28.07 6.65
N ASN A 281 -19.24 -26.93 7.12
CA ASN A 281 -19.04 -26.65 8.54
C ASN A 281 -20.25 -25.98 9.21
N ASN A 282 -21.45 -26.07 8.60
CA ASN A 282 -22.70 -25.45 9.08
C ASN A 282 -22.62 -23.93 9.33
N GLY A 283 -21.70 -23.22 8.70
CA GLY A 283 -21.48 -21.80 8.93
C GLY A 283 -20.75 -21.47 10.24
N GLU A 284 -20.29 -22.47 11.00
CA GLU A 284 -19.43 -22.27 12.18
C GLU A 284 -18.01 -21.85 11.76
N PRO A 285 -17.24 -21.19 12.65
CA PRO A 285 -15.85 -20.86 12.39
C PRO A 285 -15.01 -22.08 12.01
N LEU A 286 -14.24 -21.97 10.94
CA LEU A 286 -13.35 -23.05 10.46
C LEU A 286 -12.12 -23.18 11.37
N SER A 287 -11.74 -24.42 11.72
CA SER A 287 -10.53 -24.66 12.52
C SER A 287 -9.26 -24.35 11.72
N LYS A 288 -8.14 -24.13 12.43
CA LYS A 288 -6.84 -23.89 11.78
C LYS A 288 -6.41 -25.05 10.89
N GLU A 289 -6.67 -26.28 11.32
CA GLU A 289 -6.33 -27.51 10.58
C GLU A 289 -7.11 -27.58 9.26
N VAL A 290 -8.40 -27.26 9.31
CA VAL A 290 -9.28 -27.25 8.13
C VAL A 290 -8.85 -26.15 7.14
N LEU A 291 -8.54 -24.95 7.64
CA LEU A 291 -8.04 -23.85 6.80
C LEU A 291 -6.66 -24.17 6.21
N THR A 292 -5.77 -24.80 6.98
CA THR A 292 -4.45 -25.24 6.49
C THR A 292 -4.62 -26.22 5.33
N GLN A 293 -5.46 -27.25 5.51
CA GLN A 293 -5.75 -28.21 4.44
C GLN A 293 -6.37 -27.53 3.21
N PHE A 294 -7.30 -26.60 3.41
CA PHE A 294 -7.87 -25.82 2.31
C PHE A 294 -6.80 -25.07 1.51
N VAL A 295 -5.86 -24.43 2.20
CA VAL A 295 -4.75 -23.72 1.55
C VAL A 295 -3.85 -24.70 0.80
N ASP A 296 -3.47 -25.81 1.42
CA ASP A 296 -2.64 -26.84 0.80
C ASP A 296 -3.29 -27.42 -0.47
N ASP A 297 -4.61 -27.56 -0.49
CA ASP A 297 -5.34 -28.10 -1.65
C ASP A 297 -5.49 -27.08 -2.80
N ASN A 298 -5.51 -25.77 -2.49
CA ASN A 298 -5.90 -24.73 -3.45
C ASN A 298 -4.79 -23.74 -3.83
N PHE A 299 -3.65 -23.73 -3.12
CA PHE A 299 -2.57 -22.78 -3.30
C PHE A 299 -1.22 -23.49 -3.43
N GLU A 300 -0.31 -22.90 -4.21
CA GLU A 300 1.10 -23.30 -4.25
C GLU A 300 1.92 -22.52 -3.21
N ALA A 301 3.18 -22.93 -3.01
CA ALA A 301 4.11 -22.19 -2.17
C ALA A 301 4.37 -20.78 -2.76
N GLU A 302 4.66 -19.82 -1.90
CA GLU A 302 5.03 -18.46 -2.31
C GLU A 302 6.45 -18.43 -2.91
N GLY A 303 6.70 -17.52 -3.87
CA GLY A 303 8.00 -17.37 -4.55
C GLY A 303 8.21 -18.28 -5.75
N GLN A 304 7.19 -19.04 -6.17
CA GLN A 304 7.27 -19.87 -7.38
C GLN A 304 7.13 -19.05 -8.68
N GLU A 305 6.73 -17.78 -8.57
CA GLU A 305 6.48 -16.85 -9.66
C GLU A 305 7.75 -16.21 -10.25
N LEU A 306 8.89 -16.34 -9.56
CA LEU A 306 10.18 -15.77 -9.95
C LEU A 306 11.17 -16.85 -10.34
N GLU A 307 12.12 -16.47 -11.19
CA GLU A 307 13.33 -17.24 -11.46
C GLU A 307 14.58 -16.38 -11.18
N PRO A 308 15.69 -16.99 -10.71
CA PRO A 308 16.97 -16.32 -10.65
C PRO A 308 17.37 -15.84 -12.05
N TRP A 309 17.90 -14.63 -12.12
CA TRP A 309 18.36 -14.03 -13.37
C TRP A 309 19.72 -13.40 -13.14
N THR A 310 20.69 -13.69 -14.00
CA THR A 310 21.98 -12.97 -14.01
C THR A 310 21.92 -11.95 -15.14
N PRO A 311 22.07 -10.66 -14.85
CA PRO A 311 22.07 -9.65 -15.89
C PRO A 311 23.24 -9.81 -16.86
N GLU A 312 22.98 -9.62 -18.16
CA GLU A 312 23.95 -9.89 -19.24
C GLU A 312 25.14 -8.93 -19.22
N ASP A 313 24.91 -7.70 -18.77
CA ASP A 313 25.91 -6.62 -18.65
C ASP A 313 26.64 -6.62 -17.30
N TRP A 314 26.41 -7.62 -16.44
CA TRP A 314 27.14 -7.74 -15.17
C TRP A 314 28.60 -8.15 -15.39
N THR A 315 29.52 -7.46 -14.73
CA THR A 315 30.96 -7.79 -14.69
C THR A 315 31.43 -8.01 -13.25
N PRO A 316 32.31 -8.99 -12.96
CA PRO A 316 32.79 -9.25 -11.60
C PRO A 316 33.63 -8.09 -11.03
N ARG A 317 34.27 -7.28 -11.87
CA ARG A 317 35.11 -6.15 -11.48
C ARG A 317 34.80 -4.95 -12.38
N PRO A 318 33.78 -4.15 -12.05
CA PRO A 318 33.49 -2.93 -12.78
C PRO A 318 34.59 -1.89 -12.57
N LYS A 319 34.79 -1.00 -13.54
CA LYS A 319 35.91 -0.04 -13.57
C LYS A 319 36.06 0.82 -12.32
N PHE A 320 34.96 1.17 -11.64
CA PHE A 320 35.05 2.00 -10.43
C PHE A 320 35.78 1.29 -9.28
N VAL A 321 35.66 -0.04 -9.21
CA VAL A 321 36.35 -0.86 -8.20
C VAL A 321 37.86 -0.89 -8.45
N GLU A 322 38.28 -0.87 -9.72
CA GLU A 322 39.70 -0.89 -10.09
C GLU A 322 40.45 0.38 -9.68
N LYS A 323 39.73 1.49 -9.44
CA LYS A 323 40.31 2.76 -9.02
C LYS A 323 40.64 2.84 -7.52
N LEU A 324 40.09 1.95 -6.71
CA LEU A 324 40.30 1.95 -5.26
C LEU A 324 41.66 1.37 -4.96
N GLU A 325 42.50 2.03 -4.15
CA GLU A 325 43.80 1.51 -3.71
C GLU A 325 43.67 0.65 -2.45
N ASN A 326 42.75 1.01 -1.55
CA ASN A 326 42.52 0.30 -0.29
C ASN A 326 41.95 -1.11 -0.55
N THR A 327 42.64 -2.13 -0.03
CA THR A 327 42.30 -3.54 -0.30
C THR A 327 41.00 -3.98 0.36
N GLU A 328 40.69 -3.47 1.55
CA GLU A 328 39.47 -3.82 2.30
C GLU A 328 38.24 -3.23 1.60
N LEU A 329 38.31 -1.95 1.22
CA LEU A 329 37.24 -1.26 0.50
C LEU A 329 37.01 -1.87 -0.89
N ARG A 330 38.10 -2.18 -1.62
CA ARG A 330 38.03 -2.89 -2.90
C ARG A 330 37.40 -4.28 -2.73
N GLY A 331 37.79 -5.02 -1.68
CA GLY A 331 37.24 -6.33 -1.36
C GLY A 331 35.73 -6.27 -1.07
N LEU A 332 35.29 -5.30 -0.25
CA LEU A 332 33.87 -5.05 0.00
C LEU A 332 33.12 -4.77 -1.29
N ALA A 333 33.65 -3.90 -2.15
CA ALA A 333 32.99 -3.54 -3.42
C ALA A 333 32.80 -4.75 -4.34
N VAL A 334 33.80 -5.64 -4.42
CA VAL A 334 33.69 -6.90 -5.17
C VAL A 334 32.62 -7.82 -4.59
N ARG A 335 32.56 -7.98 -3.25
CA ARG A 335 31.56 -8.84 -2.60
C ARG A 335 30.14 -8.33 -2.85
N ILE A 336 29.90 -7.03 -2.65
CA ILE A 336 28.58 -6.42 -2.87
C ILE A 336 28.18 -6.49 -4.35
N ASN A 337 29.12 -6.29 -5.27
CA ASN A 337 28.83 -6.45 -6.70
C ASN A 337 28.41 -7.90 -7.04
N GLY A 338 28.93 -8.89 -6.32
CA GLY A 338 28.49 -10.28 -6.39
C GLY A 338 27.02 -10.48 -5.99
N LEU A 339 26.54 -9.74 -4.99
CA LEU A 339 25.15 -9.83 -4.48
C LEU A 339 24.11 -9.45 -5.53
N TRP A 340 24.46 -8.64 -6.54
CA TRP A 340 23.51 -8.32 -7.61
C TRP A 340 23.00 -9.56 -8.34
N LYS A 341 23.82 -10.61 -8.48
CA LYS A 341 23.37 -11.89 -9.06
C LYS A 341 22.37 -12.61 -8.16
N ASP A 342 22.56 -12.50 -6.85
CA ASP A 342 21.70 -13.15 -5.85
C ASP A 342 20.38 -12.42 -5.65
N LEU A 343 20.32 -11.12 -5.95
CA LEU A 343 19.12 -10.28 -5.84
C LEU A 343 18.38 -10.09 -7.18
N SER A 344 19.02 -10.39 -8.30
CA SER A 344 18.41 -10.24 -9.63
C SER A 344 17.40 -11.36 -9.91
N ARG A 345 16.21 -10.96 -10.34
CA ARG A 345 15.07 -11.84 -10.60
C ARG A 345 14.45 -11.51 -11.95
N ARG A 346 13.79 -12.51 -12.51
CA ARG A 346 12.87 -12.35 -13.64
C ARG A 346 11.52 -12.99 -13.29
N ILE A 347 10.45 -12.42 -13.80
CA ILE A 347 9.10 -13.00 -13.65
C ILE A 347 8.91 -14.05 -14.73
N LYS A 348 8.47 -15.26 -14.35
CA LYS A 348 8.20 -16.34 -15.29
C LYS A 348 7.07 -15.97 -16.26
N ASP A 349 7.17 -16.45 -17.50
CA ASP A 349 6.15 -16.20 -18.54
C ASP A 349 4.76 -16.74 -18.16
N GLU A 350 4.66 -17.75 -17.29
CA GLU A 350 3.38 -18.25 -16.76
C GLU A 350 2.54 -17.17 -16.07
N VAL A 351 3.19 -16.18 -15.44
CA VAL A 351 2.51 -15.04 -14.80
C VAL A 351 1.87 -14.14 -15.86
N ARG A 352 2.54 -13.93 -17.00
CA ARG A 352 1.98 -13.19 -18.14
C ARG A 352 0.77 -13.90 -18.73
N GLU A 353 0.85 -15.22 -18.83
CA GLU A 353 -0.19 -16.06 -19.43
C GLU A 353 -1.41 -16.21 -18.52
N ASN A 354 -1.20 -16.25 -17.20
CA ASN A 354 -2.24 -16.52 -16.20
C ASN A 354 -2.25 -15.51 -15.04
N PRO A 355 -2.28 -14.19 -15.28
CA PRO A 355 -2.09 -13.16 -14.24
C PRO A 355 -3.14 -13.23 -13.13
N GLN A 356 -4.34 -13.77 -13.41
CA GLN A 356 -5.40 -13.97 -12.43
C GLN A 356 -5.06 -14.98 -11.31
N LEU A 357 -4.01 -15.77 -11.47
CA LEU A 357 -3.59 -16.79 -10.49
C LEU A 357 -2.53 -16.26 -9.52
N TYR A 358 -2.01 -15.05 -9.74
CA TYR A 358 -0.88 -14.51 -9.02
C TYR A 358 -1.23 -13.15 -8.40
N SER A 359 -0.58 -12.84 -7.28
CA SER A 359 -0.56 -11.48 -6.78
C SER A 359 0.55 -10.64 -7.41
N ILE A 360 1.63 -11.24 -7.91
CA ILE A 360 2.71 -10.50 -8.58
C ILE A 360 2.21 -9.95 -9.92
N ILE A 361 2.63 -8.73 -10.25
CA ILE A 361 2.32 -8.06 -11.52
C ILE A 361 3.46 -8.36 -12.50
N TYR A 362 3.12 -8.96 -13.64
CA TYR A 362 4.11 -9.24 -14.67
C TYR A 362 4.74 -7.96 -15.23
N VAL A 363 6.07 -7.98 -15.38
CA VAL A 363 6.86 -6.99 -16.10
C VAL A 363 7.84 -7.71 -17.04
N PRO A 364 8.15 -7.14 -18.21
CA PRO A 364 8.88 -7.86 -19.27
C PRO A 364 10.37 -8.05 -19.00
N ASN A 365 11.00 -7.12 -18.26
CA ASN A 365 12.44 -7.12 -18.02
C ASN A 365 12.79 -7.65 -16.63
N GLY A 366 14.03 -8.13 -16.47
CA GLY A 366 14.57 -8.46 -15.15
C GLY A 366 14.67 -7.24 -14.24
N PHE A 367 14.72 -7.49 -12.93
CA PHE A 367 14.81 -6.46 -11.90
C PHE A 367 15.57 -6.98 -10.68
N VAL A 368 15.93 -6.08 -9.78
CA VAL A 368 16.62 -6.41 -8.52
C VAL A 368 15.63 -6.26 -7.37
N VAL A 369 15.50 -7.29 -6.53
CA VAL A 369 14.69 -7.20 -5.31
C VAL A 369 15.49 -6.57 -4.16
N PRO A 370 14.83 -5.99 -3.14
CA PRO A 370 15.55 -5.55 -1.95
C PRO A 370 16.27 -6.70 -1.25
N GLY A 371 15.58 -7.79 -0.91
CA GLY A 371 16.16 -8.95 -0.23
C GLY A 371 15.21 -9.61 0.78
N GLY A 372 15.49 -10.86 1.16
CA GLY A 372 14.69 -11.60 2.15
C GLY A 372 13.22 -11.83 1.73
N ARG A 373 12.26 -11.39 2.57
CA ARG A 373 10.81 -11.52 2.32
C ARG A 373 10.29 -10.63 1.17
N PHE A 374 11.07 -9.63 0.77
CA PHE A 374 10.73 -8.72 -0.32
C PHE A 374 11.14 -9.36 -1.65
N ARG A 375 10.17 -10.01 -2.30
CA ARG A 375 10.38 -10.80 -3.53
C ARG A 375 9.97 -10.04 -4.79
N GLU A 376 9.39 -8.87 -4.64
CA GLU A 376 8.98 -7.99 -5.73
C GLU A 376 9.93 -6.79 -5.82
N PHE A 377 9.89 -6.08 -6.95
CA PHE A 377 10.50 -4.75 -7.01
C PHE A 377 9.74 -3.80 -6.07
N TYR A 378 10.48 -2.90 -5.42
CA TYR A 378 9.95 -1.80 -4.62
C TYR A 378 10.38 -0.48 -5.24
N TYR A 379 9.49 0.51 -5.25
CA TYR A 379 9.65 1.68 -6.09
C TYR A 379 10.85 2.54 -5.66
N TRP A 380 10.82 3.13 -4.45
CA TRP A 380 11.87 4.07 -4.06
C TRP A 380 13.22 3.40 -3.77
N ASP A 381 13.24 2.15 -3.26
CA ASP A 381 14.43 1.33 -3.05
C ASP A 381 15.28 1.25 -4.33
N THR A 382 14.58 1.13 -5.46
CA THR A 382 15.20 0.96 -6.78
C THR A 382 16.02 2.17 -7.20
N TYR A 383 15.83 3.36 -6.60
CA TYR A 383 16.64 4.53 -6.93
C TYR A 383 18.12 4.30 -6.60
N TRP A 384 18.41 3.84 -5.39
CA TRP A 384 19.80 3.56 -4.97
C TRP A 384 20.37 2.33 -5.67
N ILE A 385 19.52 1.35 -5.99
CA ILE A 385 19.92 0.21 -6.82
C ILE A 385 20.34 0.70 -8.22
N VAL A 386 19.54 1.51 -8.89
CA VAL A 386 19.85 2.06 -10.23
C VAL A 386 21.18 2.80 -10.23
N LYS A 387 21.42 3.67 -9.23
CA LYS A 387 22.69 4.40 -9.12
C LYS A 387 23.89 3.44 -9.05
N ALA A 388 23.81 2.42 -8.20
CA ALA A 388 24.86 1.43 -8.07
C ALA A 388 25.04 0.55 -9.31
N LEU A 389 23.95 0.12 -9.96
CA LEU A 389 24.03 -0.65 -11.20
C LEU A 389 24.71 0.15 -12.32
N LEU A 390 24.45 1.46 -12.41
CA LEU A 390 25.14 2.34 -13.37
C LEU A 390 26.66 2.42 -13.07
N LEU A 391 27.05 2.50 -11.79
CA LEU A 391 28.47 2.42 -11.40
C LEU A 391 29.09 1.07 -11.79
N CYS A 392 28.29 0.00 -11.75
CA CYS A 392 28.70 -1.35 -12.17
C CYS A 392 28.68 -1.57 -13.69
N GLU A 393 28.50 -0.51 -14.48
CA GLU A 393 28.44 -0.56 -15.95
C GLU A 393 27.22 -1.33 -16.49
N MET A 394 26.16 -1.49 -15.69
CA MET A 394 24.96 -2.27 -16.01
C MET A 394 23.84 -1.40 -16.58
N ALA A 395 24.16 -0.59 -17.61
CA ALA A 395 23.23 0.36 -18.18
C ALA A 395 22.05 -0.30 -18.92
N GLN A 396 22.24 -1.45 -19.55
CA GLN A 396 21.16 -2.18 -20.24
C GLN A 396 20.15 -2.72 -19.22
N THR A 397 20.64 -3.23 -18.10
CA THR A 397 19.80 -3.66 -16.99
C THR A 397 18.98 -2.51 -16.42
N VAL A 398 19.60 -1.35 -16.19
CA VAL A 398 18.91 -0.15 -15.68
C VAL A 398 17.84 0.31 -16.65
N ARG A 399 18.11 0.33 -17.96
CA ARG A 399 17.12 0.65 -18.99
C ARG A 399 15.88 -0.25 -18.87
N GLY A 400 16.09 -1.56 -18.72
CA GLY A 400 15.02 -2.54 -18.55
C GLY A 400 14.19 -2.35 -17.27
N ILE A 401 14.85 -1.99 -16.15
CA ILE A 401 14.18 -1.65 -14.88
C ILE A 401 13.31 -0.40 -15.04
N ILE A 402 13.82 0.64 -15.70
CA ILE A 402 13.04 1.87 -15.95
C ILE A 402 11.84 1.56 -16.86
N GLU A 403 12.01 0.75 -17.91
CA GLU A 403 10.90 0.27 -18.75
C GLU A 403 9.82 -0.46 -17.93
N ASN A 404 10.21 -1.31 -16.97
CA ASN A 404 9.26 -1.96 -16.08
C ASN A 404 8.40 -0.93 -15.33
N PHE A 405 9.00 0.11 -14.75
CA PHE A 405 8.24 1.16 -14.06
C PHE A 405 7.39 2.02 -15.01
N LEU A 406 7.90 2.33 -16.20
CA LEU A 406 7.10 3.01 -17.23
C LEU A 406 5.84 2.21 -17.58
N THR A 407 5.92 0.87 -17.66
CA THR A 407 4.73 0.03 -17.90
C THR A 407 3.72 0.09 -16.74
N MET A 408 4.20 0.26 -15.50
CA MET A 408 3.34 0.46 -14.33
C MET A 408 2.60 1.80 -14.41
N VAL A 409 3.30 2.88 -14.76
CA VAL A 409 2.68 4.20 -14.96
C VAL A 409 1.69 4.15 -16.12
N GLU A 410 1.99 3.42 -17.19
CA GLU A 410 1.04 3.28 -18.30
C GLU A 410 -0.25 2.58 -17.89
N THR A 411 -0.12 1.51 -17.09
CA THR A 411 -1.23 0.65 -16.67
C THR A 411 -2.06 1.25 -15.53
N TYR A 412 -1.39 1.78 -14.51
CA TYR A 412 -2.01 2.20 -13.25
C TYR A 412 -2.00 3.72 -13.03
N GLY A 413 -1.29 4.47 -13.88
CA GLY A 413 -1.14 5.93 -13.77
C GLY A 413 -0.06 6.39 -12.79
N MET A 414 0.58 5.46 -12.08
CA MET A 414 1.64 5.67 -11.10
C MET A 414 2.45 4.39 -10.97
N VAL A 415 3.65 4.46 -10.40
CA VAL A 415 4.37 3.27 -9.98
C VAL A 415 3.84 2.82 -8.61
N PRO A 416 3.24 1.61 -8.48
CA PRO A 416 2.80 1.10 -7.19
C PRO A 416 3.97 0.94 -6.21
N ASN A 417 3.67 0.94 -4.91
CA ASN A 417 4.65 0.67 -3.84
C ASN A 417 5.62 -0.48 -4.18
N GLY A 418 5.06 -1.61 -4.64
CA GLY A 418 5.83 -2.69 -5.24
C GLY A 418 5.03 -3.47 -6.27
N GLY A 419 5.65 -4.48 -6.88
CA GLY A 419 5.11 -5.26 -8.00
C GLY A 419 3.97 -6.23 -7.68
N ARG A 420 3.01 -5.88 -6.81
CA ARG A 420 1.90 -6.76 -6.39
C ARG A 420 0.54 -6.09 -6.51
N ILE A 421 -0.50 -6.85 -6.79
CA ILE A 421 -1.87 -6.34 -7.01
C ILE A 421 -2.44 -5.60 -5.79
N TYR A 422 -2.04 -5.95 -4.57
CA TYR A 422 -2.50 -5.28 -3.35
C TYR A 422 -1.81 -3.92 -3.13
N TYR A 423 -0.80 -3.58 -3.93
CA TYR A 423 -0.13 -2.27 -3.92
C TYR A 423 -0.70 -1.27 -4.93
N ILE A 424 -1.51 -1.67 -5.92
CA ILE A 424 -1.97 -0.79 -7.03
C ILE A 424 -2.83 0.43 -6.62
N LYS A 425 -3.13 0.57 -5.33
CA LYS A 425 -3.90 1.71 -4.76
C LYS A 425 -3.01 2.72 -4.03
N ARG A 426 -1.71 2.48 -3.92
CA ARG A 426 -0.73 3.38 -3.31
C ARG A 426 0.63 3.29 -4.00
N SER A 427 1.33 4.41 -4.02
CA SER A 427 2.67 4.56 -4.59
C SER A 427 3.76 4.28 -3.54
N GLN A 428 4.94 4.81 -3.79
CA GLN A 428 6.01 5.14 -2.84
C GLN A 428 6.61 6.51 -3.24
N PRO A 429 7.60 7.07 -2.51
CA PRO A 429 8.25 8.32 -2.90
C PRO A 429 8.69 8.31 -4.39
N PRO A 430 8.33 9.35 -5.19
CA PRO A 430 8.36 9.24 -6.65
C PRO A 430 9.75 9.49 -7.25
N PHE A 431 10.53 8.43 -7.40
CA PHE A 431 11.90 8.49 -7.91
C PHE A 431 12.07 8.11 -9.39
N LEU A 432 11.02 7.71 -10.13
CA LEU A 432 11.17 7.25 -11.53
C LEU A 432 11.82 8.30 -12.44
N THR A 433 11.38 9.56 -12.34
CA THR A 433 11.97 10.67 -13.11
C THR A 433 13.45 10.88 -12.75
N LEU A 434 13.83 10.68 -11.48
CA LEU A 434 15.24 10.77 -11.04
C LEU A 434 16.05 9.55 -11.46
N MET A 435 15.47 8.35 -11.53
CA MET A 435 16.12 7.18 -12.11
C MET A 435 16.41 7.40 -13.60
N MET A 436 15.43 7.95 -14.35
CA MET A 436 15.67 8.37 -15.73
C MET A 436 16.79 9.40 -15.79
N LYS A 437 16.85 10.36 -14.86
CA LYS A 437 17.89 11.39 -14.83
C LYS A 437 19.29 10.78 -14.69
N GLU A 438 19.46 9.85 -13.77
CA GLU A 438 20.73 9.13 -13.59
C GLU A 438 21.08 8.29 -14.82
N TYR A 439 20.11 7.62 -15.43
CA TYR A 439 20.30 6.84 -16.66
C TYR A 439 20.76 7.71 -17.84
N ILE A 440 20.08 8.83 -18.10
CA ILE A 440 20.42 9.75 -19.19
C ILE A 440 21.77 10.42 -18.94
N LYS A 441 22.08 10.79 -17.69
CA LYS A 441 23.40 11.32 -17.31
C LYS A 441 24.53 10.33 -17.61
N SER A 442 24.29 9.03 -17.44
CA SER A 442 25.28 7.98 -17.67
C SER A 442 25.42 7.59 -19.15
N THR A 443 24.31 7.58 -19.90
CA THR A 443 24.26 6.99 -21.25
C THR A 443 24.13 7.99 -22.39
N GLY A 444 23.55 9.16 -22.14
CA GLY A 444 23.18 10.12 -23.19
C GLY A 444 22.06 9.63 -24.12
N ASP A 445 21.28 8.61 -23.75
CA ASP A 445 20.23 8.01 -24.59
C ASP A 445 18.97 8.91 -24.69
N LEU A 446 19.10 10.00 -25.45
CA LEU A 446 18.01 10.96 -25.68
C LEU A 446 16.85 10.36 -26.49
N ASP A 447 17.09 9.31 -27.28
CA ASP A 447 16.03 8.62 -28.00
C ASP A 447 15.10 7.90 -27.03
N PHE A 448 15.64 7.17 -26.05
CA PHE A 448 14.84 6.56 -24.98
C PHE A 448 14.09 7.60 -24.16
N LEU A 449 14.73 8.73 -23.83
CA LEU A 449 14.06 9.84 -23.14
C LEU A 449 12.87 10.37 -23.95
N SER A 450 13.08 10.65 -25.24
CA SER A 450 12.04 11.20 -26.12
C SER A 450 10.81 10.31 -26.22
N GLN A 451 11.00 8.99 -26.19
CA GLN A 451 9.92 7.99 -26.27
C GLN A 451 9.07 7.94 -24.99
N HIS A 452 9.62 8.35 -23.85
CA HIS A 452 9.02 8.09 -22.54
C HIS A 452 8.79 9.33 -21.66
N VAL A 453 9.24 10.51 -22.07
CA VAL A 453 9.06 11.75 -21.29
C VAL A 453 7.59 12.04 -20.95
N ALA A 454 6.66 11.74 -21.86
CA ALA A 454 5.23 11.90 -21.61
C ALA A 454 4.69 10.94 -20.52
N THR A 455 5.25 9.72 -20.43
CA THR A 455 4.91 8.75 -19.39
C THR A 455 5.44 9.20 -18.03
N LEU A 456 6.63 9.82 -17.96
CA LEU A 456 7.14 10.44 -16.73
C LEU A 456 6.22 11.57 -16.26
N ASP A 457 5.80 12.46 -17.16
CA ASP A 457 4.85 13.53 -16.82
C ASP A 457 3.50 12.95 -16.33
N LYS A 458 3.03 11.85 -16.92
CA LYS A 458 1.80 11.16 -16.50
C LYS A 458 1.84 10.74 -15.02
N GLU A 459 2.98 10.31 -14.51
CA GLU A 459 3.12 10.02 -13.08
C GLU A 459 3.05 11.28 -12.22
N LEU A 460 3.72 12.37 -12.62
CA LEU A 460 3.63 13.64 -11.87
C LEU A 460 2.19 14.17 -11.83
N GLN A 461 1.44 14.02 -12.93
CA GLN A 461 0.02 14.33 -12.96
C GLN A 461 -0.82 13.47 -12.01
N PHE A 462 -0.41 12.23 -11.70
CA PHE A 462 -1.07 11.44 -10.66
C PHE A 462 -0.88 12.11 -9.30
N TRP A 463 0.33 12.52 -8.94
CA TRP A 463 0.62 13.22 -7.69
C TRP A 463 -0.17 14.52 -7.58
N GLU A 464 -0.19 15.33 -8.63
CA GLU A 464 -0.98 16.57 -8.72
C GLU A 464 -2.49 16.35 -8.56
N LYS A 465 -3.02 15.23 -9.06
CA LYS A 465 -4.48 14.99 -9.05
C LYS A 465 -4.95 14.22 -7.82
N LYS A 466 -4.07 13.45 -7.19
CA LYS A 466 -4.42 12.42 -6.19
C LYS A 466 -3.72 12.58 -4.86
N ARG A 467 -2.67 13.40 -4.79
CA ARG A 467 -1.79 13.53 -3.64
C ARG A 467 -1.48 14.99 -3.31
N SER A 468 -2.26 15.94 -3.82
CA SER A 468 -2.05 17.36 -3.55
C SER A 468 -3.04 17.90 -2.52
N VAL A 469 -2.59 18.87 -1.74
CA VAL A 469 -3.40 19.72 -0.85
C VAL A 469 -3.02 21.17 -1.09
N THR A 470 -3.97 22.08 -0.85
CA THR A 470 -3.71 23.52 -0.88
C THR A 470 -3.70 24.03 0.56
N LEU A 471 -2.65 24.77 0.91
CA LEU A 471 -2.51 25.45 2.19
C LEU A 471 -2.50 26.96 1.96
N THR A 472 -3.22 27.71 2.79
CA THR A 472 -3.20 29.18 2.74
C THR A 472 -2.25 29.71 3.81
N LYS A 473 -1.24 30.48 3.40
CA LYS A 473 -0.31 31.19 4.29
C LYS A 473 -0.15 32.61 3.78
N ASP A 474 -0.22 33.60 4.67
CA ASP A 474 -0.10 35.03 4.32
C ASP A 474 -1.04 35.46 3.16
N ASP A 475 -2.29 35.00 3.21
CA ASP A 475 -3.33 35.20 2.17
C ASP A 475 -2.97 34.66 0.76
N GLN A 476 -1.95 33.80 0.67
CA GLN A 476 -1.55 33.11 -0.56
C GLN A 476 -1.81 31.61 -0.47
N GLU A 477 -2.35 31.04 -1.55
CA GLU A 477 -2.55 29.60 -1.69
C GLU A 477 -1.28 28.94 -2.23
N HIS A 478 -0.79 27.95 -1.50
CA HIS A 478 0.37 27.15 -1.86
C HIS A 478 -0.04 25.69 -2.04
N LEU A 479 0.36 25.10 -3.17
CA LEU A 479 0.14 23.68 -3.46
C LEU A 479 1.26 22.84 -2.85
N PHE A 480 0.88 21.83 -2.07
CA PHE A 480 1.79 20.83 -1.53
C PHE A 480 1.33 19.42 -1.86
N PHE A 481 2.23 18.46 -1.66
CA PHE A 481 1.97 17.04 -1.80
C PHE A 481 1.95 16.34 -0.44
N VAL A 482 1.05 15.38 -0.27
CA VAL A 482 0.88 14.53 0.92
C VAL A 482 0.71 13.08 0.50
N PHE A 483 1.09 12.15 1.37
CA PHE A 483 0.83 10.72 1.15
C PHE A 483 -0.64 10.37 1.39
N GLY A 484 -1.16 9.41 0.64
CA GLY A 484 -2.56 9.00 0.68
C GLY A 484 -2.81 7.64 0.02
N THR A 485 -4.06 7.19 -0.02
CA THR A 485 -4.38 5.90 -0.65
C THR A 485 -5.78 5.89 -1.27
N GLY A 486 -6.06 4.89 -2.11
CA GLY A 486 -7.37 4.71 -2.76
C GLY A 486 -8.18 3.50 -2.30
N GLY A 487 -7.75 2.76 -1.27
CA GLY A 487 -8.40 1.52 -0.80
C GLY A 487 -9.08 1.65 0.56
N THR A 488 -10.12 0.84 0.81
CA THR A 488 -10.78 0.67 2.12
C THR A 488 -10.27 -0.59 2.83
N GLY A 489 -10.55 -0.73 4.13
CA GLY A 489 -10.17 -1.90 4.92
C GLY A 489 -8.65 -2.05 5.16
N PRO A 490 -8.25 -3.09 5.90
CA PRO A 490 -6.85 -3.35 6.26
C PRO A 490 -6.00 -3.68 5.03
N ARG A 491 -4.67 -3.53 5.14
CA ARG A 491 -3.72 -3.95 4.10
C ARG A 491 -3.73 -5.47 3.94
N PRO A 492 -3.89 -6.06 2.75
CA PRO A 492 -3.87 -7.52 2.59
C PRO A 492 -2.62 -8.21 3.14
N GLU A 493 -1.46 -7.56 3.00
CA GLU A 493 -0.14 -8.06 3.44
C GLU A 493 0.15 -7.87 4.93
N SER A 494 -0.64 -7.06 5.63
CA SER A 494 -0.62 -6.86 7.09
C SER A 494 -2.05 -6.91 7.65
N TYR A 495 -2.87 -7.84 7.12
CA TYR A 495 -4.33 -7.80 7.31
C TYR A 495 -4.70 -7.92 8.77
N ARG A 496 -4.12 -8.92 9.42
CA ARG A 496 -4.38 -9.23 10.82
C ARG A 496 -3.90 -8.10 11.71
N GLU A 497 -2.67 -7.62 11.48
CA GLU A 497 -2.06 -6.53 12.24
C GLU A 497 -2.96 -5.29 12.19
N ASP A 498 -3.34 -4.84 11.00
CA ASP A 498 -4.21 -3.68 10.83
C ASP A 498 -5.58 -3.91 11.46
N PHE A 499 -6.17 -5.10 11.25
CA PHE A 499 -7.50 -5.43 11.77
C PHE A 499 -7.53 -5.38 13.29
N GLU A 500 -6.58 -6.04 13.96
CA GLU A 500 -6.48 -6.12 15.43
C GLU A 500 -6.23 -4.75 16.06
N HIS A 501 -5.37 -3.91 15.46
CA HIS A 501 -5.21 -2.52 15.92
C HIS A 501 -6.52 -1.73 15.80
N ALA A 502 -7.24 -1.91 14.70
CA ALA A 502 -8.49 -1.21 14.46
C ALA A 502 -9.64 -1.66 15.38
N GLU A 503 -9.53 -2.80 16.06
CA GLU A 503 -10.54 -3.24 17.05
C GLU A 503 -10.65 -2.31 18.25
N THR A 504 -9.63 -1.50 18.50
CA THR A 504 -9.67 -0.45 19.53
C THR A 504 -10.71 0.64 19.23
N PHE A 505 -11.06 0.83 17.95
CA PHE A 505 -12.09 1.77 17.54
C PHE A 505 -13.47 1.11 17.51
N THR A 506 -14.50 1.84 17.92
CA THR A 506 -15.88 1.34 17.90
C THR A 506 -16.62 1.75 16.62
N GLY A 507 -16.25 2.89 16.04
CA GLY A 507 -16.86 3.43 14.82
C GLY A 507 -16.25 2.86 13.54
N LYS A 508 -17.08 2.48 12.57
CA LYS A 508 -16.63 2.07 11.23
C LYS A 508 -15.79 3.16 10.54
N GLU A 509 -16.18 4.42 10.69
CA GLU A 509 -15.47 5.55 10.09
C GLU A 509 -14.08 5.76 10.69
N GLU A 510 -13.94 5.57 12.01
CA GLU A 510 -12.67 5.63 12.72
C GLU A 510 -11.72 4.50 12.25
N LYS A 511 -12.24 3.28 12.12
CA LYS A 511 -11.49 2.14 11.57
C LYS A 511 -11.00 2.41 10.15
N GLU A 512 -11.88 2.89 9.28
CA GLU A 512 -11.51 3.21 7.90
C GLU A 512 -10.51 4.37 7.82
N ALA A 513 -10.63 5.38 8.67
CA ALA A 513 -9.66 6.46 8.77
C ALA A 513 -8.29 5.94 9.23
N PHE A 514 -8.26 5.07 10.24
CA PHE A 514 -7.03 4.40 10.68
C PHE A 514 -6.38 3.62 9.54
N TYR A 515 -7.14 2.75 8.85
CA TYR A 515 -6.63 2.01 7.71
C TYR A 515 -6.06 2.93 6.62
N TYR A 516 -6.76 4.03 6.32
CA TYR A 516 -6.30 5.01 5.34
C TYR A 516 -4.93 5.59 5.71
N HIS A 517 -4.73 6.00 6.96
CA HIS A 517 -3.49 6.60 7.42
C HIS A 517 -2.34 5.59 7.53
N ILE A 518 -2.60 4.37 7.96
CA ILE A 518 -1.65 3.24 7.93
C ILE A 518 -1.15 2.99 6.51
N LYS A 519 -2.06 2.86 5.54
CA LYS A 519 -1.71 2.70 4.12
C LYS A 519 -0.94 3.90 3.56
N ALA A 520 -1.25 5.12 4.01
CA ALA A 520 -0.51 6.31 3.63
C ALA A 520 0.90 6.32 4.27
N GLY A 521 1.07 5.80 5.50
CA GLY A 521 2.37 5.56 6.11
C GLY A 521 3.21 4.56 5.31
N ALA A 522 2.59 3.50 4.78
CA ALA A 522 3.27 2.59 3.84
C ALA A 522 3.58 3.26 2.49
N GLU A 523 2.76 4.19 2.00
CA GLU A 523 3.06 4.98 0.80
C GLU A 523 4.24 5.94 1.01
N SER A 524 4.49 6.42 2.23
CA SER A 524 5.64 7.27 2.50
C SER A 524 6.97 6.52 2.48
N GLY A 525 6.92 5.19 2.56
CA GLY A 525 8.09 4.34 2.77
C GLY A 525 8.54 4.28 4.23
N TRP A 526 7.87 4.98 5.15
CA TRP A 526 8.21 5.07 6.57
C TRP A 526 7.13 4.40 7.44
N ASP A 527 6.85 3.13 7.20
CA ASP A 527 5.89 2.31 7.94
C ASP A 527 6.57 1.48 9.06
N TYR A 528 6.60 1.89 10.33
CA TYR A 528 6.03 3.13 10.88
C TYR A 528 7.05 3.96 11.64
N SER A 529 6.66 5.21 11.90
CA SER A 529 7.44 6.22 12.60
C SER A 529 6.50 7.14 13.39
N THR A 530 6.98 7.61 14.54
CA THR A 530 6.39 8.73 15.29
C THR A 530 6.21 9.98 14.43
N ARG A 531 6.97 10.12 13.35
CA ARG A 531 6.85 11.22 12.37
C ARG A 531 5.40 11.44 11.95
N TRP A 532 4.66 10.35 11.76
CA TRP A 532 3.27 10.35 11.28
C TRP A 532 2.21 10.41 12.38
N MET A 533 2.61 10.46 13.65
CA MET A 533 1.69 10.39 14.78
C MET A 533 1.29 11.80 15.24
N ILE A 534 -0.01 12.00 15.45
CA ILE A 534 -0.57 13.22 16.05
C ILE A 534 -1.45 12.77 17.20
N ASN A 535 -0.89 12.80 18.41
CA ASN A 535 -1.62 12.46 19.62
C ASN A 535 -2.60 13.59 20.01
N ALA A 536 -3.34 13.40 21.11
CA ALA A 536 -4.32 14.38 21.60
C ALA A 536 -3.74 15.76 21.96
N GLN A 537 -2.44 15.85 22.22
CA GLN A 537 -1.69 17.08 22.50
C GLN A 537 -1.06 17.67 21.22
N ALA A 538 -1.39 17.11 20.05
CA ALA A 538 -0.81 17.43 18.77
C ALA A 538 0.71 17.17 18.71
N GLN A 539 1.22 16.17 19.42
CA GLN A 539 2.64 15.81 19.46
C GLN A 539 2.90 14.47 18.75
N ASN A 540 4.18 14.13 18.51
CA ASN A 540 4.61 12.88 17.88
C ASN A 540 4.85 11.72 18.86
N GLN A 541 4.83 11.94 20.18
CA GLN A 541 4.94 10.90 21.22
C GLN A 541 3.62 10.12 21.38
N GLY A 542 3.14 9.51 20.29
CA GLY A 542 1.92 8.73 20.24
C GLY A 542 2.17 7.23 20.07
N THR A 543 1.07 6.49 19.89
CA THR A 543 1.08 5.09 19.47
C THR A 543 0.71 4.98 17.99
N LEU A 544 0.77 3.79 17.42
CA LEU A 544 0.34 3.55 16.04
C LEU A 544 -1.13 3.95 15.80
N LEU A 545 -1.98 3.95 16.84
CA LEU A 545 -3.37 4.42 16.75
C LEU A 545 -3.48 5.93 16.45
N ASP A 546 -2.43 6.69 16.76
CA ASP A 546 -2.34 8.13 16.53
C ASP A 546 -1.83 8.48 15.12
N VAL A 547 -1.66 7.51 14.22
CA VAL A 547 -1.18 7.75 12.85
C VAL A 547 -2.16 8.62 12.05
N LYS A 548 -1.65 9.73 11.49
CA LYS A 548 -2.38 10.76 10.73
C LYS A 548 -1.61 11.19 9.47
N THR A 549 -0.90 10.29 8.82
CA THR A 549 0.07 10.57 7.72
C THR A 549 -0.43 11.56 6.67
N SER A 550 -1.68 11.43 6.20
CA SER A 550 -2.21 12.29 5.14
C SER A 550 -2.59 13.71 5.58
N PHE A 551 -2.53 13.98 6.89
CA PHE A 551 -2.66 15.32 7.44
C PHE A 551 -1.31 15.98 7.66
N ILE A 552 -0.22 15.35 7.23
CA ILE A 552 1.12 15.88 7.38
C ILE A 552 1.66 16.19 5.98
N VAL A 553 2.08 17.44 5.76
CA VAL A 553 2.81 17.86 4.56
C VAL A 553 4.29 17.52 4.77
N PRO A 554 4.82 16.50 4.06
CA PRO A 554 6.16 16.01 4.33
C PRO A 554 7.21 16.83 3.57
N VAL A 555 8.29 17.22 4.24
CA VAL A 555 9.41 17.95 3.64
C VAL A 555 10.04 17.17 2.49
N ASP A 556 10.29 15.89 2.72
CA ASP A 556 10.92 14.99 1.76
C ASP A 556 10.10 14.84 0.47
N LEU A 557 8.80 14.54 0.58
CA LEU A 557 7.94 14.37 -0.60
C LEU A 557 7.94 15.63 -1.47
N ASN A 558 7.83 16.81 -0.86
CA ASN A 558 7.76 18.07 -1.58
C ASN A 558 9.11 18.44 -2.21
N ALA A 559 10.23 18.17 -1.53
CA ALA A 559 11.56 18.32 -2.11
C ALA A 559 11.82 17.34 -3.27
N ILE A 560 11.34 16.09 -3.19
CA ILE A 560 11.40 15.11 -4.30
C ILE A 560 10.56 15.58 -5.49
N MET A 561 9.34 16.08 -5.26
CA MET A 561 8.50 16.63 -6.33
C MET A 561 9.15 17.85 -7.00
N TYR A 562 9.84 18.70 -6.24
CA TYR A 562 10.64 19.79 -6.81
C TYR A 562 11.78 19.26 -7.70
N MET A 563 12.53 18.26 -7.24
CA MET A 563 13.58 17.62 -8.05
C MET A 563 13.01 17.01 -9.33
N ASN A 564 11.83 16.40 -9.27
CA ASN A 564 11.14 15.84 -10.43
C ASN A 564 10.75 16.92 -11.44
N TYR A 565 10.20 18.07 -11.00
CA TYR A 565 9.90 19.17 -11.91
C TYR A 565 11.16 19.76 -12.55
N LYS A 566 12.26 19.88 -11.79
CA LYS A 566 13.55 20.30 -12.38
C LYS A 566 14.04 19.30 -13.41
N ALA A 567 14.00 18.00 -13.11
CA ALA A 567 14.42 16.96 -14.04
C ALA A 567 13.56 16.94 -15.31
N MET A 568 12.23 17.12 -15.20
CA MET A 568 11.36 17.24 -16.37
C MET A 568 11.68 18.48 -17.21
N SER A 569 11.97 19.61 -16.58
CA SER A 569 12.42 20.82 -17.29
C SER A 569 13.73 20.57 -18.04
N ASP A 570 14.71 19.94 -17.39
CA ASP A 570 16.00 19.56 -18.00
C ASP A 570 15.80 18.61 -19.19
N PHE A 571 14.86 17.65 -19.08
CA PHE A 571 14.55 16.71 -20.15
C PHE A 571 13.93 17.39 -21.36
N TYR A 572 12.89 18.19 -21.17
CA TYR A 572 12.26 18.90 -22.28
C TYR A 572 13.21 19.90 -22.94
N THR A 573 14.10 20.54 -22.16
CA THR A 573 15.17 21.39 -22.71
C THR A 573 16.11 20.58 -23.61
N GLN A 574 16.57 19.41 -23.17
CA GLN A 574 17.43 18.53 -23.97
C GLN A 574 16.74 18.02 -25.25
N LEU A 575 15.42 17.86 -25.22
CA LEU A 575 14.61 17.46 -26.38
C LEU A 575 14.21 18.64 -27.29
N GLY A 576 14.55 19.89 -26.92
CA GLY A 576 14.20 21.09 -27.68
C GLY A 576 12.74 21.56 -27.53
N ASP A 577 12.01 21.05 -26.54
CA ASP A 577 10.64 21.46 -26.20
C ASP A 577 10.66 22.55 -25.13
N THR A 578 10.73 23.81 -25.56
CA THR A 578 10.85 24.96 -24.67
C THR A 578 9.56 25.22 -23.88
N GLU A 579 8.38 24.92 -24.44
CA GLU A 579 7.09 25.18 -23.79
C GLU A 579 6.91 24.30 -22.55
N ASN A 580 7.14 22.98 -22.69
CA ASN A 580 7.05 22.07 -21.56
C ASN A 580 8.19 22.29 -20.55
N ALA A 581 9.39 22.69 -21.01
CA ALA A 581 10.49 23.06 -20.12
C ALA A 581 10.12 24.26 -19.22
N GLU A 582 9.56 25.34 -19.81
CA GLU A 582 9.10 26.51 -19.06
C GLU A 582 7.94 26.16 -18.11
N PHE A 583 7.01 25.31 -18.54
CA PHE A 583 5.90 24.83 -17.72
C PHE A 583 6.38 24.13 -16.44
N HIS A 584 7.34 23.21 -16.56
CA HIS A 584 7.91 22.51 -15.41
C HIS A 584 8.80 23.41 -14.56
N THR A 585 9.53 24.35 -15.17
CA THR A 585 10.30 25.38 -14.45
C THR A 585 9.38 26.22 -13.56
N LYS A 586 8.21 26.61 -14.06
CA LYS A 586 7.22 27.37 -13.29
C LYS A 586 6.70 26.55 -12.10
N LYS A 587 6.38 25.27 -12.30
CA LYS A 587 5.95 24.36 -11.22
C LYS A 587 7.02 24.20 -10.14
N ALA A 588 8.28 23.98 -10.54
CA ALA A 588 9.42 23.91 -9.62
C ALA A 588 9.57 25.20 -8.81
N THR A 589 9.48 26.36 -9.47
CA THR A 589 9.61 27.67 -8.82
C THR A 589 8.53 27.89 -7.77
N LEU A 590 7.25 27.65 -8.12
CA LEU A 590 6.13 27.80 -7.19
C LEU A 590 6.25 26.85 -5.98
N LEU A 591 6.69 25.61 -6.20
CA LEU A 591 6.88 24.65 -5.10
C LEU A 591 8.06 25.02 -4.20
N LYS A 592 9.16 25.54 -4.77
CA LYS A 592 10.30 26.06 -4.00
C LYS A 592 9.87 27.22 -3.10
N GLU A 593 9.12 28.17 -3.64
CA GLU A 593 8.56 29.29 -2.88
C GLU A 593 7.65 28.79 -1.75
N ALA A 594 6.76 27.83 -2.03
CA ALA A 594 5.89 27.22 -1.04
C ALA A 594 6.69 26.55 0.10
N ILE A 595 7.69 25.73 -0.23
CA ILE A 595 8.58 25.07 0.75
C ILE A 595 9.27 26.11 1.65
N GLY A 596 9.83 27.17 1.06
CA GLY A 596 10.47 28.26 1.81
C GLY A 596 9.51 29.08 2.68
N LYS A 597 8.21 29.11 2.36
CA LYS A 597 7.20 29.86 3.11
C LYS A 597 6.58 29.09 4.27
N VAL A 598 6.38 27.79 4.11
CA VAL A 598 5.57 26.98 5.04
C VAL A 598 6.40 25.95 5.79
N LEU A 599 7.35 25.32 5.11
CA LEU A 599 8.13 24.21 5.68
C LEU A 599 9.43 24.71 6.31
N TRP A 600 9.97 25.86 5.88
CA TRP A 600 11.11 26.50 6.54
C TRP A 600 10.68 27.24 7.81
N SER A 601 11.34 26.97 8.94
CA SER A 601 11.21 27.74 10.17
C SER A 601 12.35 28.74 10.28
N GLU A 602 12.02 30.03 10.19
CA GLU A 602 13.00 31.12 10.41
C GLU A 602 13.54 31.17 11.85
N GLU A 603 12.74 30.69 12.82
CA GLU A 603 13.15 30.63 14.23
C GLU A 603 14.25 29.60 14.46
N ASP A 604 14.10 28.42 13.84
CA ASP A 604 15.01 27.29 14.05
C ASP A 604 16.06 27.17 12.93
N ASN A 605 15.94 27.96 11.86
CA ASN A 605 16.75 27.87 10.64
C ASN A 605 16.79 26.45 10.05
N MET A 606 15.63 25.78 10.00
CA MET A 606 15.51 24.41 9.53
C MET A 606 14.15 24.14 8.89
N TRP A 607 14.09 23.17 7.97
CA TRP A 607 12.83 22.68 7.42
C TRP A 607 12.19 21.63 8.31
N PHE A 608 10.86 21.64 8.38
CA PHE A 608 10.07 20.68 9.14
C PHE A 608 8.78 20.33 8.41
N ASP A 609 8.27 19.13 8.68
CA ASP A 609 6.95 18.75 8.20
C ASP A 609 5.88 19.69 8.78
N TYR A 610 4.75 19.82 8.10
CA TYR A 610 3.65 20.67 8.56
C TYR A 610 2.41 19.85 8.92
N ASP A 611 1.83 20.13 10.08
CA ASP A 611 0.61 19.51 10.60
C ASP A 611 -0.62 20.31 10.15
N LEU A 612 -1.41 19.74 9.24
CA LEU A 612 -2.62 20.36 8.69
C LEU A 612 -3.80 20.39 9.69
N LEU A 613 -3.82 19.53 10.70
CA LEU A 613 -4.90 19.50 11.69
C LEU A 613 -4.73 20.62 12.71
N ASN A 614 -3.48 20.92 13.06
CA ASN A 614 -3.14 21.84 14.14
C ASN A 614 -2.48 23.13 13.65
N ASP A 615 -2.39 23.32 12.34
CA ASP A 615 -1.83 24.52 11.67
C ASP A 615 -0.42 24.87 12.16
N LYS A 616 0.44 23.86 12.35
CA LYS A 616 1.76 24.07 12.98
C LYS A 616 2.89 23.27 12.33
N SER A 617 4.09 23.82 12.44
CA SER A 617 5.33 23.13 12.11
C SER A 617 5.61 22.00 13.12
N ARG A 618 6.04 20.83 12.62
CA ARG A 618 6.40 19.65 13.41
C ARG A 618 7.90 19.64 13.66
N LYS A 619 8.33 20.46 14.63
CA LYS A 619 9.74 20.73 14.98
C LYS A 619 10.43 19.55 15.68
N TYR A 620 10.51 18.41 14.99
CA TYR A 620 11.14 17.17 15.46
C TYR A 620 12.33 16.83 14.57
N PHE A 621 13.32 16.15 15.13
CA PHE A 621 14.47 15.69 14.35
C PHE A 621 14.11 14.49 13.48
N TYR A 622 14.27 14.67 12.17
CA TYR A 622 14.32 13.62 11.17
C TYR A 622 15.35 13.99 10.10
N PRO A 623 16.19 13.07 9.59
CA PRO A 623 17.13 13.36 8.50
C PRO A 623 16.47 13.92 7.24
N SER A 624 15.18 13.59 7.01
CA SER A 624 14.37 14.11 5.90
C SER A 624 14.16 15.62 5.94
N ASN A 625 14.32 16.27 7.10
CA ASN A 625 14.34 17.73 7.21
C ASN A 625 15.40 18.38 6.31
N LEU A 626 16.49 17.66 6.01
CA LEU A 626 17.59 18.12 5.16
C LEU A 626 17.44 17.70 3.69
N LEU A 627 16.33 17.06 3.28
CA LEU A 627 16.10 16.75 1.87
C LEU A 627 16.06 18.01 0.97
N PRO A 628 15.51 19.17 1.38
CA PRO A 628 15.57 20.40 0.61
C PRO A 628 17.01 20.87 0.35
N LEU A 629 17.96 20.53 1.24
CA LEU A 629 19.38 20.78 1.02
C LEU A 629 19.92 19.93 -0.14
N TRP A 630 19.59 18.64 -0.17
CA TRP A 630 19.92 17.74 -1.29
C TRP A 630 19.25 18.19 -2.58
N ALA A 631 17.99 18.58 -2.53
CA ALA A 631 17.26 19.05 -3.69
C ALA A 631 17.77 20.40 -4.23
N GLU A 632 18.56 21.15 -3.46
CA GLU A 632 18.85 22.57 -3.69
C GLU A 632 17.53 23.37 -3.87
N CYS A 633 16.61 23.12 -2.95
CA CYS A 633 15.25 23.70 -2.92
C CYS A 633 15.20 24.91 -1.97
N PHE A 634 16.07 25.86 -2.21
CA PHE A 634 16.15 27.14 -1.50
C PHE A 634 16.75 28.19 -2.44
N ASP A 635 16.65 29.46 -2.07
CA ASP A 635 17.24 30.52 -2.87
C ASP A 635 18.77 30.52 -2.74
N GLU A 636 19.47 30.65 -3.87
CA GLU A 636 20.93 30.63 -3.92
C GLU A 636 21.56 31.66 -2.96
N ALA A 637 20.91 32.82 -2.78
CA ALA A 637 21.35 33.86 -1.85
C ALA A 637 21.40 33.37 -0.39
N ASN A 638 20.60 32.37 -0.03
CA ASN A 638 20.54 31.80 1.32
C ASN A 638 21.50 30.61 1.50
N ARG A 639 22.28 30.21 0.48
CA ARG A 639 23.14 29.02 0.52
C ARG A 639 24.06 29.00 1.74
N ALA A 640 24.72 30.11 2.05
CA ALA A 640 25.61 30.19 3.21
C ALA A 640 24.84 29.93 4.51
N THR A 641 23.72 30.63 4.72
CA THR A 641 22.87 30.50 5.91
C THR A 641 22.33 29.09 6.08
N VAL A 642 21.74 28.47 5.04
CA VAL A 642 21.21 27.11 5.14
C VAL A 642 22.31 26.08 5.36
N THR A 643 23.52 26.33 4.86
CA THR A 643 24.67 25.46 5.07
C THR A 643 25.12 25.51 6.53
N GLU A 644 25.34 26.71 7.06
CA GLU A 644 25.75 26.93 8.44
C GLU A 644 24.70 26.39 9.41
N SER A 645 23.41 26.63 9.16
CA SER A 645 22.33 26.13 10.01
C SER A 645 22.19 24.60 9.94
N SER A 646 22.38 23.99 8.76
CA SER A 646 22.34 22.53 8.62
C SER A 646 23.47 21.84 9.38
N ILE A 647 24.69 22.38 9.32
CA ILE A 647 25.84 21.90 10.10
C ILE A 647 25.54 22.05 11.60
N ALA A 648 25.09 23.22 12.03
CA ALA A 648 24.76 23.49 13.43
C ALA A 648 23.62 22.59 13.95
N TYR A 649 22.62 22.30 13.13
CA TYR A 649 21.50 21.43 13.45
C TYR A 649 21.96 19.98 13.68
N LEU A 650 22.78 19.44 12.77
CA LEU A 650 23.33 18.09 12.91
C LEU A 650 24.29 17.96 14.10
N LYS A 651 25.13 18.97 14.35
CA LYS A 651 26.01 19.00 15.53
C LYS A 651 25.23 19.09 16.83
N SER A 652 24.25 19.99 16.91
CA SER A 652 23.51 20.24 18.17
C SER A 652 22.59 19.09 18.58
N THR A 653 22.11 18.30 17.62
CA THR A 653 21.33 17.08 17.91
C THR A 653 22.21 15.90 18.34
N GLY A 654 23.52 15.94 18.05
CA GLY A 654 24.44 14.87 18.41
C GLY A 654 24.37 13.61 17.55
N THR A 655 23.46 13.60 16.58
CA THR A 655 23.06 12.41 15.82
C THR A 655 24.16 11.91 14.90
N ILE A 656 25.07 12.79 14.48
CA ILE A 656 26.24 12.45 13.65
C ILE A 656 27.30 11.63 14.40
N TYR A 657 27.29 11.61 15.74
CA TYR A 657 28.28 10.90 16.55
C TYR A 657 27.89 9.46 16.90
N CYS A 658 26.74 9.00 16.42
CA CYS A 658 26.29 7.63 16.58
C CYS A 658 27.19 6.63 15.83
N LYS A 659 27.40 5.43 16.39
CA LYS A 659 28.35 4.44 15.86
C LYS A 659 27.83 3.69 14.63
N GLY A 660 26.51 3.58 14.50
CA GLY A 660 25.82 2.86 13.42
C GLY A 660 25.33 3.74 12.27
N GLY A 661 25.70 5.02 12.25
CA GLY A 661 25.15 6.04 11.37
C GLY A 661 24.15 6.95 12.07
N VAL A 662 23.61 7.92 11.34
CA VAL A 662 22.66 8.92 11.86
C VAL A 662 21.29 8.26 12.08
N PRO A 663 20.71 8.34 13.29
CA PRO A 663 19.41 7.76 13.58
C PRO A 663 18.29 8.42 12.79
N THR A 664 17.21 7.66 12.59
CA THR A 664 16.02 8.12 11.87
C THR A 664 15.26 9.19 12.62
N SER A 665 15.23 9.11 13.94
CA SER A 665 14.60 10.08 14.84
C SER A 665 15.33 10.05 16.19
N LEU A 666 14.86 10.86 17.13
CA LEU A 666 15.30 10.82 18.54
C LEU A 666 14.27 10.11 19.45
N GLU A 667 13.22 9.52 18.88
CA GLU A 667 12.13 8.91 19.64
C GLU A 667 12.30 7.39 19.73
N GLU A 668 12.34 6.84 20.95
CA GLU A 668 12.40 5.39 21.19
C GLU A 668 11.01 4.76 21.19
N SER A 669 10.38 4.69 20.01
CA SER A 669 8.96 4.29 19.89
C SER A 669 8.74 2.77 19.74
N GLY A 670 9.81 2.01 19.49
CA GLY A 670 9.74 0.60 19.07
C GLY A 670 9.32 0.40 17.61
N GLN A 671 8.99 1.48 16.88
CA GLN A 671 8.74 1.43 15.45
C GLN A 671 10.05 1.41 14.67
N GLN A 672 10.03 0.86 13.45
CA GLN A 672 11.27 0.64 12.70
C GLN A 672 11.87 1.91 12.08
N TRP A 673 11.07 2.93 11.79
CA TRP A 673 11.53 4.23 11.27
C TRP A 673 11.66 5.25 12.40
N ASP A 674 12.32 4.86 13.48
CA ASP A 674 12.60 5.67 14.67
C ASP A 674 13.91 5.20 15.33
N PHE A 675 14.34 5.88 16.39
CA PHE A 675 15.49 5.44 17.20
C PHE A 675 15.27 4.01 17.73
N PRO A 676 16.29 3.12 17.71
CA PRO A 676 17.70 3.35 17.40
C PRO A 676 18.10 3.03 15.94
N ASN A 677 17.19 3.06 14.98
CA ASN A 677 17.52 2.61 13.62
C ASN A 677 18.10 3.73 12.75
N ALA A 678 19.17 3.39 12.02
CA ALA A 678 19.71 4.15 10.89
C ALA A 678 19.37 3.43 9.58
N TRP A 679 18.74 4.16 8.65
CA TRP A 679 18.37 3.64 7.34
C TRP A 679 19.32 4.18 6.25
N PRO A 680 19.84 3.32 5.36
CA PRO A 680 20.79 3.72 4.32
C PRO A 680 20.33 4.90 3.44
N PRO A 681 19.07 4.94 2.94
CA PRO A 681 18.53 6.10 2.23
C PRO A 681 18.74 7.44 2.94
N LEU A 682 18.54 7.45 4.25
CA LEU A 682 18.63 8.67 5.06
C LEU A 682 20.07 9.13 5.24
N GLN A 683 21.01 8.18 5.33
CA GLN A 683 22.45 8.51 5.34
C GLN A 683 22.83 9.20 4.03
N HIS A 684 22.39 8.63 2.90
CA HIS A 684 22.64 9.22 1.59
C HIS A 684 22.02 10.62 1.45
N ILE A 685 20.78 10.83 1.90
CA ILE A 685 20.12 12.15 1.84
C ILE A 685 20.97 13.22 2.55
N LEU A 686 21.48 12.91 3.75
CA LEU A 686 22.35 13.83 4.50
C LEU A 686 23.66 14.12 3.76
N VAL A 687 24.36 13.07 3.32
CA VAL A 687 25.63 13.19 2.60
C VAL A 687 25.46 13.99 1.31
N ALA A 688 24.46 13.66 0.50
CA ALA A 688 24.20 14.35 -0.76
C ALA A 688 23.77 15.81 -0.55
N GLY A 689 22.97 16.09 0.49
CA GLY A 689 22.63 17.45 0.90
C GLY A 689 23.84 18.28 1.29
N LEU A 690 24.67 17.75 2.20
CA LEU A 690 25.88 18.42 2.65
C LEU A 690 26.88 18.66 1.51
N LEU A 691 27.06 17.71 0.59
CA LEU A 691 27.92 17.91 -0.58
C LEU A 691 27.40 19.00 -1.53
N ASN A 692 26.07 19.10 -1.70
CA ASN A 692 25.46 20.12 -2.54
C ASN A 692 25.65 21.56 -2.00
N THR A 693 26.02 21.73 -0.73
CA THR A 693 26.36 23.05 -0.17
C THR A 693 27.62 23.67 -0.79
N LYS A 694 28.54 22.83 -1.32
CA LYS A 694 29.87 23.22 -1.80
C LYS A 694 30.75 23.88 -0.72
N ASN A 695 30.47 23.59 0.55
CA ASN A 695 31.24 24.06 1.70
C ASN A 695 32.15 22.95 2.22
N GLU A 696 33.37 23.31 2.62
CA GLU A 696 34.38 22.33 3.04
C GLU A 696 34.05 21.67 4.39
N GLU A 697 33.50 22.41 5.35
CA GLU A 697 33.06 21.84 6.64
C GLU A 697 31.88 20.88 6.43
N ALA A 698 30.92 21.26 5.58
CA ALA A 698 29.82 20.37 5.20
C ALA A 698 30.34 19.11 4.48
N ARG A 699 31.32 19.25 3.58
CA ARG A 699 31.98 18.11 2.90
C ARG A 699 32.64 17.18 3.90
N GLN A 700 33.36 17.71 4.89
CA GLN A 700 34.01 16.89 5.91
C GLN A 700 32.98 16.15 6.77
N MET A 701 31.88 16.82 7.15
CA MET A 701 30.77 16.17 7.85
C MET A 701 30.14 15.07 7.00
N ALA A 702 29.91 15.32 5.71
CA ALA A 702 29.38 14.32 4.77
C ALA A 702 30.29 13.09 4.68
N LEU A 703 31.60 13.31 4.57
CA LEU A 703 32.61 12.26 4.57
C LEU A 703 32.57 11.45 5.88
N ASN A 704 32.42 12.10 7.03
CA ASN A 704 32.36 11.41 8.32
C ASN A 704 31.08 10.58 8.49
N ILE A 705 29.92 11.07 8.03
CA ILE A 705 28.68 10.26 7.97
C ILE A 705 28.87 9.05 7.04
N ALA A 706 29.44 9.26 5.85
CA ALA A 706 29.70 8.21 4.88
C ALA A 706 30.71 7.16 5.40
N ARG A 707 31.75 7.59 6.12
CA ARG A 707 32.73 6.73 6.81
C ARG A 707 32.06 5.82 7.82
N THR A 708 31.29 6.39 8.74
CA THR A 708 30.59 5.64 9.80
C THR A 708 29.69 4.55 9.19
N TYR A 709 28.89 4.91 8.17
CA TYR A 709 28.04 3.94 7.49
C TYR A 709 28.85 2.88 6.75
N THR A 710 29.89 3.26 6.00
CA THR A 710 30.76 2.33 5.27
C THR A 710 31.44 1.34 6.22
N GLN A 711 31.92 1.79 7.38
CA GLN A 711 32.46 0.91 8.41
C GLN A 711 31.41 -0.12 8.87
N CYS A 712 30.16 0.28 9.10
CA CYS A 712 29.10 -0.68 9.44
C CYS A 712 28.92 -1.76 8.36
N THR A 713 29.01 -1.38 7.08
CA THR A 713 28.93 -2.37 5.98
C THR A 713 30.14 -3.29 5.93
N ILE A 714 31.36 -2.80 6.21
CA ILE A 714 32.56 -3.64 6.32
C ILE A 714 32.41 -4.66 7.46
N PHE A 715 31.99 -4.21 8.64
CA PHE A 715 31.80 -5.08 9.81
C PHE A 715 30.72 -6.14 9.59
N SER A 716 29.63 -5.79 8.89
CA SER A 716 28.53 -6.72 8.58
C SER A 716 28.81 -7.60 7.35
N CYS A 717 29.82 -7.27 6.54
CA CYS A 717 30.28 -8.04 5.39
C CYS A 717 31.82 -8.22 5.39
N PRO A 718 32.37 -8.93 6.40
CA PRO A 718 33.82 -9.09 6.53
C PRO A 718 34.39 -10.01 5.45
N GLU A 719 35.70 -9.93 5.22
CA GLU A 719 36.39 -10.65 4.12
C GLU A 719 36.25 -12.18 4.21
N ASP A 720 36.30 -12.73 5.42
CA ASP A 720 36.24 -14.18 5.68
C ASP A 720 34.81 -14.72 5.85
N ALA A 721 33.78 -13.88 5.71
CA ALA A 721 32.41 -14.35 5.88
C ALA A 721 31.95 -15.21 4.70
N GLU A 722 31.40 -16.39 4.99
CA GLU A 722 30.68 -17.21 4.01
C GLU A 722 29.47 -16.45 3.42
N VAL A 723 28.88 -15.52 4.19
CA VAL A 723 27.73 -14.71 3.79
C VAL A 723 27.96 -13.23 4.15
N CYS A 724 27.86 -12.36 3.15
CA CYS A 724 27.89 -10.91 3.31
C CYS A 724 26.54 -10.41 3.83
N HIS A 725 26.45 -9.96 5.08
CA HIS A 725 25.19 -9.53 5.69
C HIS A 725 24.93 -8.04 5.49
N MET A 726 24.41 -7.68 4.32
CA MET A 726 23.91 -6.33 4.07
C MET A 726 22.51 -6.20 4.65
N PHE A 727 22.35 -5.45 5.75
CA PHE A 727 21.06 -5.33 6.45
C PHE A 727 20.17 -4.26 5.82
N GLU A 728 18.86 -4.42 5.94
CA GLU A 728 17.85 -3.40 5.63
C GLU A 728 18.12 -2.08 6.35
N LYS A 729 18.48 -2.17 7.64
CA LYS A 729 18.72 -1.06 8.57
C LYS A 729 19.73 -1.46 9.65
N TYR A 730 20.40 -0.48 10.25
CA TYR A 730 21.47 -0.68 11.23
C TYR A 730 21.12 -0.05 12.59
N ASP A 731 21.61 -0.63 13.68
CA ASP A 731 21.49 -0.06 15.03
C ASP A 731 22.53 1.05 15.24
N VAL A 732 22.08 2.27 15.55
CA VAL A 732 22.94 3.44 15.72
C VAL A 732 23.90 3.32 16.92
N ASN A 733 23.62 2.43 17.87
CA ASN A 733 24.41 2.23 19.08
C ASN A 733 25.65 1.35 18.87
N ALA A 734 25.69 0.57 17.78
CA ALA A 734 26.75 -0.40 17.54
C ALA A 734 27.12 -0.50 16.05
N THR A 735 28.42 -0.56 15.77
CA THR A 735 28.93 -0.67 14.40
C THR A 735 28.62 -2.05 13.81
N GLY A 736 28.01 -2.07 12.62
CA GLY A 736 27.75 -3.30 11.87
C GLY A 736 26.65 -4.22 12.44
N VAL A 737 25.87 -3.74 13.41
CA VAL A 737 24.75 -4.48 14.00
C VAL A 737 23.45 -4.14 13.29
N ALA A 738 22.64 -5.17 13.02
CA ALA A 738 21.33 -5.00 12.42
C ALA A 738 20.38 -4.23 13.34
N GLY A 739 19.59 -3.32 12.79
CA GLY A 739 18.50 -2.66 13.51
C GLY A 739 17.30 -3.59 13.75
N GLY A 740 16.25 -3.07 14.40
CA GLY A 740 15.07 -3.85 14.79
C GLY A 740 13.76 -3.05 14.78
N GLY A 741 12.74 -3.54 15.50
CA GLY A 741 11.44 -2.86 15.64
C GLY A 741 10.50 -3.03 14.44
N GLY A 742 9.27 -2.54 14.58
CA GLY A 742 8.21 -2.65 13.57
C GLY A 742 7.48 -3.99 13.55
N GLU A 743 6.84 -4.32 12.41
CA GLU A 743 5.93 -5.47 12.27
C GLU A 743 6.64 -6.79 11.87
N TYR A 744 7.93 -6.77 11.53
CA TYR A 744 8.66 -7.95 11.02
C TYR A 744 10.16 -7.92 11.36
N ASP A 745 10.79 -9.10 11.32
CA ASP A 745 12.23 -9.27 11.59
C ASP A 745 13.12 -8.57 10.55
N VAL A 746 14.31 -8.14 10.94
CA VAL A 746 15.26 -7.49 10.02
C VAL A 746 15.64 -8.39 8.83
N GLN A 747 15.72 -7.79 7.65
CA GLN A 747 16.01 -8.49 6.39
C GLN A 747 17.47 -8.31 5.94
N THR A 748 17.95 -9.26 5.13
CA THR A 748 19.33 -9.28 4.61
C THR A 748 19.37 -9.31 3.07
N GLY A 749 20.51 -8.89 2.54
CA GLY A 749 20.84 -8.77 1.11
C GLY A 749 21.02 -7.31 0.65
N PHE A 750 20.61 -6.33 1.45
CA PHE A 750 19.58 -5.40 1.02
C PHE A 750 19.96 -4.40 -0.10
N GLY A 751 19.16 -4.34 -1.16
CA GLY A 751 19.43 -3.60 -2.40
C GLY A 751 19.81 -2.12 -2.22
N TRP A 752 19.12 -1.35 -1.38
CA TRP A 752 19.51 0.04 -1.12
C TRP A 752 20.80 0.17 -0.30
N SER A 753 21.19 -0.84 0.47
CA SER A 753 22.33 -0.76 1.40
C SER A 753 23.58 -0.91 0.56
N ASN A 754 23.52 -1.88 -0.34
CA ASN A 754 24.45 -2.07 -1.45
C ASN A 754 24.53 -0.80 -2.30
N GLY A 755 23.37 -0.21 -2.63
CA GLY A 755 23.26 1.01 -3.42
C GLY A 755 23.99 2.21 -2.81
N VAL A 756 23.69 2.48 -1.54
CA VAL A 756 24.21 3.65 -0.79
C VAL A 756 25.70 3.53 -0.55
N VAL A 757 26.21 2.37 -0.15
CA VAL A 757 27.66 2.21 0.06
C VAL A 757 28.44 2.34 -1.26
N PHE A 758 27.89 1.90 -2.39
CA PHE A 758 28.52 2.14 -3.70
C PHE A 758 28.57 3.61 -4.08
N GLU A 759 27.51 4.37 -3.78
CA GLU A 759 27.55 5.82 -3.96
C GLU A 759 28.65 6.46 -3.10
N PHE A 760 28.76 6.07 -1.82
CA PHE A 760 29.80 6.61 -0.94
C PHE A 760 31.21 6.26 -1.43
N ILE A 761 31.44 5.00 -1.84
CA ILE A 761 32.69 4.56 -2.45
C ILE A 761 33.01 5.40 -3.69
N SER A 762 32.01 5.67 -4.54
CA SER A 762 32.21 6.49 -5.74
C SER A 762 32.49 7.96 -5.42
N LEU A 763 31.92 8.51 -4.34
CA LEU A 763 32.06 9.92 -3.98
C LEU A 763 33.39 10.22 -3.27
N PHE A 764 33.87 9.30 -2.44
CA PHE A 764 34.98 9.53 -1.51
C PHE A 764 36.16 8.58 -1.69
N GLY A 765 35.99 7.44 -2.35
CA GLY A 765 37.07 6.48 -2.58
C GLY A 765 37.77 6.07 -1.29
N ASP A 766 39.10 6.05 -1.31
CA ASP A 766 39.93 5.60 -0.19
C ASP A 766 39.88 6.54 1.02
N ASP A 767 39.39 7.78 0.88
CA ASP A 767 39.19 8.70 2.01
C ASP A 767 38.23 8.12 3.05
N LEU A 768 37.34 7.20 2.66
CA LEU A 768 36.45 6.47 3.57
C LEU A 768 37.19 5.61 4.61
N MET A 769 38.46 5.30 4.37
CA MET A 769 39.26 4.43 5.23
C MET A 769 40.29 5.20 6.07
N ILE A 770 40.36 6.53 5.91
CA ILE A 770 41.25 7.40 6.67
C ILE A 770 40.51 7.87 7.93
N GLU A 771 41.06 7.59 9.12
CA GLU A 771 40.48 8.10 10.38
C GLU A 771 40.55 9.64 10.44
N ASP A 772 39.48 10.28 10.92
CA ASP A 772 39.45 11.70 11.28
C ASP A 772 39.62 11.83 12.82
N PRO A 773 40.79 12.22 13.33
CA PRO A 773 41.05 12.30 14.76
C PRO A 773 40.15 13.33 15.46
N ILE A 774 39.84 14.45 14.80
CA ILE A 774 39.04 15.53 15.39
C ILE A 774 37.61 15.06 15.59
N PHE A 775 37.03 14.43 14.56
CA PHE A 775 35.69 13.88 14.65
C PHE A 775 35.57 12.75 15.68
N LYS A 776 36.65 11.95 15.82
CA LYS A 776 36.74 10.88 16.83
C LYS A 776 36.76 11.45 18.25
N ASP A 777 37.48 12.54 18.46
CA ASP A 777 37.52 13.25 19.75
C ASP A 777 36.19 13.93 20.07
N GLU A 778 35.55 14.61 19.10
CA GLU A 778 34.21 15.18 19.24
C GLU A 778 33.17 14.11 19.62
N CYS A 779 33.22 12.93 18.98
CA CYS A 779 32.36 11.80 19.32
C CYS A 779 32.56 11.29 20.76
N GLN A 780 33.80 11.31 21.28
CA GLN A 780 34.10 10.91 22.66
C GLN A 780 33.60 11.93 23.67
N ASN A 781 33.85 13.22 23.42
CA ASN A 781 33.43 14.32 24.29
C ASN A 781 31.90 14.42 24.35
N PHE A 782 31.23 14.30 23.20
CA PHE A 782 29.78 14.37 23.14
C PHE A 782 29.08 13.22 23.89
N LYS A 783 29.67 12.01 23.88
CA LYS A 783 29.18 10.89 24.72
C LYS A 783 29.22 11.23 26.21
N GLN A 784 30.27 11.91 26.68
CA GLN A 784 30.34 12.36 28.07
C GLN A 784 29.27 13.41 28.40
N GLU A 785 28.93 14.31 27.46
CA GLU A 785 27.88 15.33 27.66
C GLU A 785 26.45 14.77 27.67
N ILE A 786 26.13 13.80 26.80
CA ILE A 786 24.87 13.03 26.87
C ILE A 786 24.84 12.19 28.15
N GLU A 787 26.00 11.64 28.54
CA GLU A 787 26.17 10.98 29.81
C GLU A 787 26.00 11.90 31.03
N LEU A 788 25.66 13.17 30.83
CA LEU A 788 25.39 14.10 31.92
C LEU A 788 23.98 14.71 31.87
N ASN A 789 23.21 14.56 30.78
CA ASN A 789 21.99 15.35 30.63
C ASN A 789 20.88 14.75 29.72
N THR A 790 19.83 14.14 30.28
CA THR A 790 18.79 13.40 29.53
C THR A 790 17.37 13.80 29.96
N HIS A 791 16.78 14.80 29.28
CA HIS A 791 15.35 15.18 29.10
C HIS A 791 15.27 16.62 28.56
N PHE A 792 14.36 16.87 27.60
CA PHE A 792 14.15 18.15 26.94
C PHE A 792 12.82 18.80 27.38
N ASP A 793 12.88 20.05 27.85
CA ASP A 793 11.73 20.95 28.01
C ASP A 793 11.90 22.08 26.98
N VAL A 794 10.87 22.32 26.16
CA VAL A 794 10.92 23.23 25.01
C VAL A 794 10.28 24.60 25.31
N SER A 795 10.21 25.01 26.57
CA SER A 795 9.75 26.35 26.94
C SER A 795 10.90 27.38 26.98
N GLY A 796 10.81 28.44 26.17
CA GLY A 796 11.57 29.69 26.38
C GLY A 796 12.82 29.96 25.52
N GLY A 797 13.02 29.27 24.40
CA GLY A 797 14.00 29.69 23.37
C GLY A 797 15.48 29.64 23.79
N LYS A 798 15.84 28.85 24.81
CA LYS A 798 17.24 28.55 25.17
C LYS A 798 17.37 27.05 25.47
N SER A 799 18.15 26.34 24.64
CA SER A 799 18.46 24.92 24.83
C SER A 799 19.19 24.71 26.15
N LYS A 800 18.62 23.92 27.06
CA LYS A 800 19.32 23.43 28.25
C LYS A 800 18.84 22.02 28.61
N LEU A 801 19.79 21.22 29.07
CA LEU A 801 19.79 19.76 29.14
C LEU A 801 19.61 19.34 30.63
N LEU A 802 18.78 18.34 30.97
CA LEU A 802 18.60 17.85 32.36
C LEU A 802 18.43 16.33 32.45
N ARG A 803 19.23 15.61 33.26
CA ARG A 803 19.15 14.15 33.55
C ARG A 803 18.16 13.81 34.67
N ARG A 804 17.54 12.61 34.66
CA ARG A 804 16.79 12.05 35.82
C ARG A 804 17.42 10.74 36.28
N ASP A 805 17.90 10.73 37.53
CA ASP A 805 18.41 9.53 38.20
C ASP A 805 17.29 8.55 38.56
N SER A 806 17.65 7.27 38.48
CA SER A 806 16.87 6.12 38.94
C SER A 806 16.75 6.07 40.48
N ASN A 807 15.51 5.97 40.97
CA ASN A 807 15.08 5.55 42.32
C ASN A 807 15.58 6.36 43.53
N VAL A 808 14.74 7.22 44.13
CA VAL A 808 14.48 7.26 45.59
C VAL A 808 13.07 7.83 45.85
N ASN A 809 12.29 7.08 46.62
CA ASN A 809 11.02 7.43 47.26
C ASN A 809 11.31 8.35 48.47
N VAL A 810 10.53 9.42 48.73
CA VAL A 810 10.19 9.97 50.07
C VAL A 810 9.41 11.29 49.95
N GLN A 811 8.50 11.45 50.90
CA GLN A 811 7.47 12.46 51.11
C GLN A 811 7.99 13.90 51.39
N SER A 812 7.13 14.86 51.01
CA SER A 812 6.78 16.10 51.73
C SER A 812 7.77 17.27 51.88
N VAL A 813 7.14 18.46 51.89
CA VAL A 813 7.53 19.76 52.50
C VAL A 813 8.07 20.84 51.56
N GLU A 814 7.14 21.71 51.13
CA GLU A 814 7.08 23.16 51.38
C GLU A 814 8.36 24.05 51.45
N GLN A 815 8.22 25.23 50.78
CA GLN A 815 8.81 26.56 51.04
C GLN A 815 10.11 27.01 50.30
N ASN A 816 9.87 27.96 49.38
CA ASN A 816 10.67 29.13 48.95
C ASN A 816 11.44 29.86 50.10
N PRO A 817 12.28 30.90 49.85
CA PRO A 817 13.06 31.31 48.66
C PRO A 817 14.49 31.83 49.01
N THR A 818 15.21 32.34 47.98
CA THR A 818 16.19 33.46 47.98
C THR A 818 17.70 33.20 47.81
N ASN A 819 18.27 34.06 46.94
CA ASN A 819 19.62 34.64 46.87
C ASN A 819 20.72 33.97 46.03
N HIS A 820 20.90 34.55 44.83
CA HIS A 820 22.21 34.95 44.24
C HIS A 820 23.10 35.66 45.29
N PRO A 821 24.46 35.72 45.21
CA PRO A 821 25.20 36.12 43.99
C PRO A 821 26.65 35.52 43.84
N VAL A 822 27.22 35.48 42.63
CA VAL A 822 28.34 36.33 42.11
C VAL A 822 29.78 35.83 42.37
N LEU A 823 30.51 35.70 41.25
CA LEU A 823 31.94 35.92 40.93
C LEU A 823 33.01 35.66 42.01
N THR A 824 34.05 34.88 41.66
CA THR A 824 35.35 35.44 41.22
C THR A 824 36.32 34.36 40.73
N ILE A 825 37.09 34.76 39.72
CA ILE A 825 38.27 34.12 39.12
C ILE A 825 39.46 34.33 40.07
N GLU A 826 40.34 33.34 40.22
CA GLU A 826 41.78 33.61 40.31
C GLU A 826 42.61 32.35 39.99
N GLU A 827 43.76 32.64 39.40
CA GLU A 827 44.69 31.81 38.64
C GLU A 827 45.80 31.20 39.51
N THR A 828 46.46 30.17 38.94
CA THR A 828 47.85 29.72 39.18
C THR A 828 48.12 29.05 40.55
N GLU A 829 48.97 28.05 40.72
CA GLU A 829 50.30 27.76 40.18
C GLU A 829 50.58 26.24 40.15
N GLU A 830 51.63 25.91 39.40
CA GLU A 830 52.31 24.62 39.25
C GLU A 830 52.82 24.01 40.58
N GLU A 831 52.88 22.68 40.67
CA GLU A 831 54.11 21.92 41.01
C GLU A 831 53.85 20.40 41.05
N ASN A 832 54.66 19.67 40.27
CA ASN A 832 55.00 18.24 40.43
C ASN A 832 56.23 18.19 41.39
N PRO A 833 56.75 17.07 41.97
CA PRO A 833 56.54 15.66 41.60
C PRO A 833 56.69 14.58 42.73
N GLU A 834 56.57 13.31 42.31
CA GLU A 834 57.30 12.10 42.75
C GLU A 834 57.06 11.36 44.10
N LYS A 835 56.85 10.04 43.93
CA LYS A 835 57.44 8.86 44.64
C LYS A 835 56.72 8.15 45.81
N SER A 836 56.24 6.96 45.44
CA SER A 836 56.59 5.61 45.95
C SER A 836 56.03 5.02 47.27
N ALA A 837 55.28 3.93 47.07
CA ALA A 837 55.39 2.58 47.70
C ALA A 837 54.97 2.35 49.17
N GLN A 838 54.03 1.41 49.38
CA GLN A 838 54.31 0.09 50.01
C GLN A 838 53.05 -0.81 50.20
N ASN A 839 53.19 -2.06 49.72
CA ASN A 839 52.83 -3.36 50.31
C ASN A 839 51.38 -3.93 50.34
N GLU A 840 51.22 -4.96 49.49
CA GLU A 840 50.39 -6.20 49.45
C GLU A 840 50.14 -6.96 50.80
N PRO A 841 49.39 -8.11 50.93
CA PRO A 841 49.00 -9.13 49.91
C PRO A 841 47.65 -9.93 50.05
N ASN A 842 47.46 -10.85 49.07
CA ASN A 842 46.67 -12.10 49.01
C ASN A 842 45.17 -12.00 48.61
N SER A 843 44.62 -12.77 47.66
CA SER A 843 44.92 -14.16 47.24
C SER A 843 44.40 -14.52 45.81
N LYS A 844 45.11 -15.46 45.17
CA LYS A 844 44.91 -16.17 43.87
C LYS A 844 43.74 -17.21 43.92
N PRO A 845 43.26 -17.89 42.82
CA PRO A 845 44.01 -18.45 41.65
C PRO A 845 43.35 -18.26 40.24
N LYS A 846 44.10 -18.10 39.15
CA LYS A 846 44.80 -19.06 38.23
C LYS A 846 43.92 -19.96 37.32
N GLN A 847 43.79 -19.53 36.05
CA GLN A 847 44.19 -20.19 34.77
C GLN A 847 44.05 -21.71 34.59
N VAL A 848 43.41 -22.14 33.49
CA VAL A 848 43.84 -23.26 32.61
C VAL A 848 43.39 -23.01 31.15
N ASN A 849 44.33 -23.13 30.20
CA ASN A 849 44.15 -23.16 28.74
C ASN A 849 43.56 -24.48 28.25
N LEU A 850 42.91 -24.53 27.07
CA LEU A 850 42.93 -25.71 26.20
C LEU A 850 42.74 -25.36 24.71
N THR A 851 43.47 -26.11 23.89
CA THR A 851 43.78 -26.05 22.45
C THR A 851 42.72 -26.69 21.53
N ALA A 852 42.82 -26.38 20.23
CA ALA A 852 41.97 -26.84 19.11
C ALA A 852 42.14 -28.31 18.67
N VAL A 853 41.08 -28.93 18.13
CA VAL A 853 41.04 -29.99 17.08
C VAL A 853 39.66 -29.95 16.33
N SER A 854 39.66 -30.46 15.09
CA SER A 854 38.77 -30.30 13.93
C SER A 854 37.42 -31.05 13.82
N LYS A 855 36.57 -30.54 12.92
CA LYS A 855 35.65 -31.14 11.91
C LYS A 855 34.76 -32.37 12.22
N HIS A 856 33.51 -32.22 11.75
CA HIS A 856 32.46 -33.16 11.31
C HIS A 856 31.26 -33.46 12.24
N ASP A 857 30.08 -33.24 11.63
CA ASP A 857 28.74 -33.81 11.79
C ASP A 857 28.11 -33.95 13.18
N PHE A 858 27.05 -33.16 13.43
CA PHE A 858 25.91 -33.61 14.22
C PHE A 858 24.58 -33.10 13.67
N SER A 859 23.93 -33.96 12.90
CA SER A 859 22.47 -34.02 12.83
C SER A 859 21.88 -34.47 14.17
N THR A 860 20.55 -34.30 14.30
CA THR A 860 19.61 -35.02 15.18
C THR A 860 19.33 -34.49 16.62
N PRO A 861 18.14 -34.75 17.19
CA PRO A 861 17.19 -33.74 17.68
C PRO A 861 16.92 -33.91 19.19
N GLY A 862 17.82 -33.37 20.01
CA GLY A 862 17.77 -33.51 21.47
C GLY A 862 17.49 -32.23 22.26
N LEU A 863 17.72 -31.06 21.66
CA LEU A 863 17.68 -29.77 22.37
C LEU A 863 16.24 -29.29 22.62
N THR A 864 15.34 -29.51 21.66
CA THR A 864 13.93 -29.09 21.73
C THR A 864 13.15 -29.84 22.82
N ARG A 865 13.42 -31.14 23.04
CA ARG A 865 12.74 -31.92 24.12
C ARG A 865 13.23 -31.57 25.53
N LYS A 866 14.45 -31.04 25.68
CA LYS A 866 14.96 -30.55 26.96
C LYS A 866 14.38 -29.19 27.32
N LEU A 867 14.14 -28.33 26.32
CA LEU A 867 13.46 -27.03 26.50
C LEU A 867 11.97 -27.18 26.87
N ILE A 868 11.27 -28.13 26.25
CA ILE A 868 9.85 -28.39 26.56
C ILE A 868 9.67 -28.92 28.00
N ARG A 869 10.54 -29.82 28.48
CA ARG A 869 10.51 -30.30 29.88
C ARG A 869 10.91 -29.25 30.92
N LEU A 870 11.69 -28.24 30.54
CA LEU A 870 12.01 -27.12 31.42
C LEU A 870 10.80 -26.20 31.60
N TYR A 871 10.01 -26.03 30.54
CA TYR A 871 8.80 -25.20 30.53
C TYR A 871 7.63 -25.86 31.29
N GLU A 872 7.46 -27.18 31.16
CA GLU A 872 6.40 -27.93 31.87
C GLU A 872 6.65 -28.06 33.39
N ASN A 873 7.89 -27.94 33.86
CA ASN A 873 8.23 -27.95 35.29
C ASN A 873 8.17 -26.55 35.94
N LEU A 874 8.16 -25.48 35.15
CA LEU A 874 7.94 -24.10 35.63
C LEU A 874 6.44 -23.74 35.69
N ALA A 875 5.58 -24.53 35.06
CA ALA A 875 4.13 -24.35 35.03
C ALA A 875 3.36 -25.21 36.05
N LYS A 876 4.06 -26.00 36.88
CA LYS A 876 3.54 -26.63 38.10
C LYS A 876 4.04 -25.85 39.31
#